data_AF-A0A9J7HV99-F1
#
_entry.id   AF-A0A9J7HV99-F1
#
_cell.length_a   1.000
_cell.length_b   1.000
_cell.length_c   1.000
_cell.angle_alpha   90.00
_cell.angle_beta   90.00
_cell.angle_gamma   90.00
#
_symmetry.space_group_name_H-M   'P 1'
#
loop_
_entity.id
_entity.type
_entity.pdbx_description
1 polymer ?
#
loop_
_entity_poly.entity_id
_entity_poly.type
_entity_poly.pdbx_seq_one_letter_code
_entity_poly.pdbx_strand_id
1 'polypeptide(L)'
;MSLEKTRHHTYFPSFLSACDLSLTADSGSFTSPNYTNNYPDNSNCTYKISVTPPKVVRLTFADFNTEEDYDFVYVYDGDTVDPSQQIAKFHGATIPDPTTSSGSVMTVRFTSDEYETRKGFQANYAAEDKVFAQCEVGQYRCANGVTCIDAWRRCDGNNDCRDRSDEDASSCACQDIPSSLTICRGLEWGSKMTLPNPLDYSHITVDMVTNSAAFTDLESLAESDCHPRVKELVCATIVPRCEASPNLRQKLPCRSWCEEVKYSCNNEDSWAAFPNCEIFPYTNCNNIKTSMKDGVECFDGNGANYRGNESRAPIAGIDCSAWSDEQGTIAYYPWANLVGNKCRNPDDWNRPWCYKPDGYEDCDIVPCNIKGCKDPGKPQFGQRSPKLKFYWPDDTITYTCDTGYKFKKDTTPNRALCVTDDETGEVDWETVKPECEVDQKFQLQKDLLSANVYNKAVSPTTSLNIKAYVLNVINLDEKAEQIVTSFKAEYAWKDDRLEWETKQYGGLDRMFILDDQVWKPTLILERNADTGYSGGFPQSEVKILNNGEVTWPIESLTTTTCILDPFLFPQDNMTCAVCWRAGEEYAIDCSNSTTHKDSNFLTCQNDEADIVTGEWSGKTTLSARNNTACLTLTLKRDPTYHYSTTISPCLILIILMIITFIMPIDKGDRIGFGVTVLLSMVVSLVVVTGFLPVSSTLPFIAMLIIVCMALMALFMLTTLFIIIIHDKKGPVPKWARTIFLKHIARALLMGDLTKKLKKEDQAKYTNDIERHTKADGQDPGIGGVNPPLNVKNEVGATLIGLKGSVDELKASVEQLSGSIDAMASGGDDDEEVGEYALLAKVLDRLSLVLYIIAIAVAIPCTLLIGRPKITPS
;
A
#
# COMPACT_ATOMS: atom_id res chain seq x y z
N MET A 1 31.91 -11.96 84.01
CA MET A 1 32.45 -12.45 85.30
C MET A 1 33.74 -13.18 85.00
N SER A 2 34.79 -12.96 85.79
CA SER A 2 36.19 -13.30 85.46
C SER A 2 36.73 -12.56 84.23
N LEU A 3 38.03 -12.34 84.07
CA LEU A 3 39.14 -11.98 84.98
C LEU A 3 40.39 -12.06 84.10
N GLU A 4 41.22 -11.04 84.18
CA GLU A 4 42.56 -11.00 83.57
C GLU A 4 43.40 -12.23 83.93
N LYS A 5 44.30 -12.62 83.02
CA LYS A 5 45.64 -13.01 83.47
C LYS A 5 46.72 -12.82 82.40
N THR A 6 47.38 -11.67 82.46
CA THR A 6 48.71 -11.47 81.88
C THR A 6 49.73 -12.43 82.49
N ARG A 7 50.66 -12.91 81.67
CA ARG A 7 51.99 -13.35 82.11
C ARG A 7 53.03 -12.86 81.10
N HIS A 8 53.92 -11.99 81.54
CA HIS A 8 55.14 -11.69 80.81
C HIS A 8 56.06 -12.91 80.75
N HIS A 9 56.79 -13.06 79.65
CA HIS A 9 58.12 -13.66 79.67
C HIS A 9 59.13 -12.75 78.96
N THR A 10 59.84 -11.98 79.78
CA THR A 10 61.26 -11.62 79.63
C THR A 10 61.89 -11.68 78.23
N TYR A 11 61.87 -10.52 77.56
CA TYR A 11 62.99 -9.91 76.82
C TYR A 11 64.16 -10.82 76.37
N PHE A 12 64.30 -10.95 75.04
CA PHE A 12 65.58 -10.70 74.37
C PHE A 12 65.40 -9.44 73.50
N PRO A 13 66.45 -8.63 73.24
CA PRO A 13 66.29 -7.32 72.63
C PRO A 13 66.05 -7.43 71.10
N SER A 14 64.82 -7.14 70.66
CA SER A 14 64.52 -6.87 69.26
C SER A 14 64.94 -5.44 68.88
N PHE A 15 65.30 -5.25 67.61
CA PHE A 15 65.76 -3.97 67.06
C PHE A 15 64.65 -2.90 67.12
N LEU A 16 65.03 -1.63 67.29
CA LEU A 16 64.13 -0.51 66.99
C LEU A 16 63.83 -0.48 65.49
N SER A 17 62.56 -0.26 65.14
CA SER A 17 62.17 0.10 63.76
C SER A 17 62.85 1.42 63.37
N ALA A 18 63.46 1.47 62.19
CA ALA A 18 64.36 2.54 61.78
C ALA A 18 63.70 3.57 60.84
N CYS A 19 62.36 3.73 60.89
CA CYS A 19 61.61 4.50 59.90
C CYS A 19 60.55 5.48 60.42
N ASP A 20 60.23 5.49 61.72
CA ASP A 20 59.32 6.52 62.28
C ASP A 20 60.06 7.87 62.40
N LEU A 21 59.47 8.94 61.86
CA LEU A 21 60.11 10.25 61.72
C LEU A 21 59.17 11.40 62.08
N SER A 22 59.71 12.44 62.71
CA SER A 22 59.03 13.72 62.95
C SER A 22 59.80 14.83 62.25
N LEU A 23 59.10 15.60 61.42
CA LEU A 23 59.64 16.48 60.40
C LEU A 23 59.07 17.89 60.61
N THR A 24 59.86 18.80 61.17
CA THR A 24 59.37 20.10 61.69
C THR A 24 59.96 21.32 60.98
N ALA A 25 60.36 21.17 59.71
CA ALA A 25 60.89 22.26 58.89
C ALA A 25 59.82 22.76 57.90
N ASP A 26 59.98 23.96 57.36
CA ASP A 26 59.10 24.46 56.28
C ASP A 26 59.31 23.74 54.92
N SER A 27 60.31 22.87 54.80
CA SER A 27 60.45 21.93 53.68
C SER A 27 61.44 20.82 53.99
N GLY A 28 61.33 19.67 53.33
CA GLY A 28 62.30 18.58 53.43
C GLY A 28 61.95 17.36 52.58
N SER A 29 62.66 16.27 52.81
CA SER A 29 62.47 14.99 52.08
C SER A 29 62.61 13.79 53.01
N PHE A 30 61.85 12.72 52.75
CA PHE A 30 61.92 11.44 53.45
C PHE A 30 61.73 10.28 52.48
N THR A 31 62.11 9.07 52.88
CA THR A 31 62.03 7.86 52.04
C THR A 31 61.40 6.70 52.79
N SER A 32 60.93 5.71 52.05
CA SER A 32 60.66 4.37 52.58
C SER A 32 61.92 3.76 53.24
N PRO A 33 61.76 2.73 54.08
CA PRO A 33 62.89 1.97 54.63
C PRO A 33 63.81 1.43 53.52
N ASN A 34 65.12 1.36 53.80
CA ASN A 34 66.16 0.72 52.96
C ASN A 34 66.36 1.30 51.53
N TYR A 35 65.60 2.32 51.12
CA TYR A 35 65.75 3.01 49.84
C TYR A 35 67.21 3.49 49.63
N THR A 36 67.84 3.31 48.47
CA THR A 36 67.30 2.90 47.16
C THR A 36 67.15 1.40 46.91
N ASN A 37 67.42 0.54 47.90
CA ASN A 37 67.09 -0.89 47.81
C ASN A 37 65.62 -1.11 48.16
N ASN A 38 65.12 -2.35 47.99
CA ASN A 38 63.75 -2.68 48.38
C ASN A 38 63.54 -2.52 49.89
N TYR A 39 62.34 -2.07 50.29
CA TYR A 39 61.93 -2.04 51.69
C TYR A 39 61.77 -3.47 52.25
N PRO A 40 61.86 -3.68 53.59
CA PRO A 40 61.57 -4.98 54.20
C PRO A 40 60.08 -5.32 54.18
N ASP A 41 59.78 -6.62 54.17
CA ASP A 41 58.47 -7.18 54.48
C ASP A 41 58.02 -6.72 55.89
N ASN A 42 56.70 -6.62 56.13
CA ASN A 42 56.08 -6.18 57.38
C ASN A 42 56.49 -4.78 57.87
N SER A 43 56.84 -3.86 56.95
CA SER A 43 57.13 -2.47 57.31
C SER A 43 55.86 -1.76 57.78
N ASN A 44 55.96 -0.94 58.81
CA ASN A 44 54.88 -0.04 59.26
C ASN A 44 55.54 1.23 59.82
N CYS A 45 55.51 2.31 59.05
CA CYS A 45 56.35 3.49 59.26
C CYS A 45 55.53 4.77 59.19
N THR A 46 55.68 5.66 60.18
CA THR A 46 54.90 6.89 60.32
C THR A 46 55.80 8.13 60.25
N TYR A 47 55.48 9.02 59.32
CA TYR A 47 56.18 10.28 59.07
C TYR A 47 55.22 11.43 59.44
N LYS A 48 55.45 12.10 60.57
CA LYS A 48 54.68 13.27 60.98
C LYS A 48 55.34 14.54 60.50
N ILE A 49 54.61 15.38 59.76
CA ILE A 49 55.10 16.61 59.15
C ILE A 49 54.38 17.80 59.80
N SER A 50 55.12 18.79 60.30
CA SER A 50 54.58 20.01 60.90
C SER A 50 55.34 21.23 60.39
N VAL A 51 54.68 22.10 59.63
CA VAL A 51 55.25 23.34 59.09
C VAL A 51 54.86 24.55 59.95
N THR A 52 55.42 25.73 59.67
CA THR A 52 55.12 26.97 60.41
C THR A 52 53.67 27.43 60.16
N PRO A 53 52.80 27.53 61.18
CA PRO A 53 51.45 28.08 61.01
C PRO A 53 51.52 29.56 60.57
N PRO A 54 50.62 30.05 59.70
CA PRO A 54 49.38 29.42 59.22
C PRO A 54 49.50 28.69 57.87
N LYS A 55 50.72 28.30 57.44
CA LYS A 55 50.95 27.59 56.17
C LYS A 55 50.35 26.19 56.17
N VAL A 56 50.17 25.63 54.98
CA VAL A 56 49.75 24.24 54.75
C VAL A 56 50.93 23.38 54.26
N VAL A 57 50.88 22.08 54.54
CA VAL A 57 51.87 21.10 54.06
C VAL A 57 51.44 20.62 52.68
N ARG A 58 52.30 20.75 51.68
CA ARG A 58 52.16 20.07 50.38
C ARG A 58 53.19 18.95 50.27
N LEU A 59 52.71 17.75 50.01
CA LEU A 59 53.46 16.52 49.78
C LEU A 59 53.55 16.22 48.27
N THR A 60 54.70 15.74 47.83
CA THR A 60 54.98 15.32 46.44
C THR A 60 55.90 14.10 46.46
N PHE A 61 55.82 13.24 45.46
CA PHE A 61 56.73 12.09 45.31
C PHE A 61 57.70 12.32 44.15
N ALA A 62 58.97 12.02 44.38
CA ALA A 62 60.05 12.08 43.38
C ALA A 62 60.34 10.70 42.76
N ASP A 63 60.04 9.64 43.50
CA ASP A 63 60.06 8.25 43.06
C ASP A 63 59.02 7.46 43.88
N PHE A 64 58.36 6.48 43.26
CA PHE A 64 57.28 5.71 43.88
C PHE A 64 57.12 4.34 43.21
N ASN A 65 57.44 3.28 43.94
CA ASN A 65 57.32 1.88 43.51
C ASN A 65 57.12 0.97 44.72
N THR A 66 55.85 0.82 45.11
CA THR A 66 55.34 -0.14 46.11
C THR A 66 54.62 -1.28 45.40
N GLU A 67 54.37 -2.41 46.08
CA GLU A 67 53.49 -3.42 45.50
C GLU A 67 52.07 -2.86 45.29
N GLU A 68 51.39 -3.35 44.24
CA GLU A 68 50.06 -2.90 43.85
C GLU A 68 48.99 -3.69 44.60
N ASP A 69 48.00 -3.01 45.18
CA ASP A 69 46.90 -3.57 46.01
C ASP A 69 47.27 -4.27 47.34
N TYR A 70 48.56 -4.49 47.63
CA TYR A 70 49.02 -5.05 48.92
C TYR A 70 49.73 -4.01 49.80
N ASP A 71 50.68 -3.26 49.24
CA ASP A 71 51.50 -2.28 49.98
C ASP A 71 51.00 -0.85 49.78
N PHE A 72 50.91 -0.07 50.86
CA PHE A 72 50.15 1.17 50.85
C PHE A 72 50.83 2.34 51.56
N VAL A 73 50.80 3.51 50.92
CA VAL A 73 51.12 4.82 51.52
C VAL A 73 49.83 5.61 51.73
N TYR A 74 49.48 5.83 53.00
CA TYR A 74 48.32 6.60 53.44
C TYR A 74 48.74 8.02 53.83
N VAL A 75 47.90 9.02 53.54
CA VAL A 75 48.12 10.43 53.92
C VAL A 75 46.91 10.96 54.68
N TYR A 76 47.16 11.59 55.84
CA TYR A 76 46.17 12.11 56.77
C TYR A 76 46.39 13.60 57.02
N ASP A 77 45.29 14.36 57.10
CA ASP A 77 45.26 15.80 57.29
C ASP A 77 45.15 16.15 58.78
N GLY A 78 46.28 16.09 59.47
CA GLY A 78 46.39 16.29 60.91
C GLY A 78 47.57 15.53 61.51
N ASP A 79 47.63 15.48 62.85
CA ASP A 79 48.63 14.72 63.61
C ASP A 79 48.19 13.28 63.93
N THR A 80 46.97 12.87 63.54
CA THR A 80 46.40 11.56 63.83
C THR A 80 46.41 10.63 62.61
N VAL A 81 46.03 9.36 62.83
CA VAL A 81 45.85 8.31 61.81
C VAL A 81 44.38 7.88 61.82
N ASP A 82 43.46 8.85 61.91
CA ASP A 82 42.01 8.61 61.89
C ASP A 82 41.50 8.48 60.44
N PRO A 83 40.72 7.44 60.09
CA PRO A 83 40.17 7.28 58.74
C PRO A 83 39.36 8.47 58.23
N SER A 84 38.71 9.26 59.11
CA SER A 84 37.98 10.47 58.74
C SER A 84 38.89 11.64 58.34
N GLN A 85 40.18 11.59 58.70
CA GLN A 85 41.20 12.57 58.32
C GLN A 85 42.04 12.12 57.11
N GLN A 86 41.83 10.92 56.57
CA GLN A 86 42.57 10.41 55.43
C GLN A 86 42.25 11.21 54.16
N ILE A 87 43.25 11.85 53.55
CA ILE A 87 43.13 12.62 52.31
C ILE A 87 43.64 11.87 51.08
N ALA A 88 44.53 10.88 51.24
CA ALA A 88 44.96 10.04 50.13
C ALA A 88 45.41 8.64 50.56
N LYS A 89 45.42 7.72 49.59
CA LYS A 89 45.94 6.35 49.69
C LYS A 89 46.56 5.97 48.35
N PHE A 90 47.81 5.48 48.35
CA PHE A 90 48.59 5.17 47.15
C PHE A 90 49.24 3.78 47.24
N HIS A 91 49.46 3.14 46.08
CA HIS A 91 50.10 1.83 45.89
C HIS A 91 50.66 1.70 44.47
N GLY A 92 51.36 0.60 44.16
CA GLY A 92 51.89 0.35 42.81
C GLY A 92 53.09 1.24 42.44
N ALA A 93 53.32 1.41 41.14
CA ALA A 93 54.54 2.04 40.57
C ALA A 93 54.31 3.35 39.79
N THR A 94 53.15 3.98 39.94
CA THR A 94 52.85 5.32 39.39
C THR A 94 53.11 6.39 40.45
N ILE A 95 53.88 7.43 40.10
CA ILE A 95 54.12 8.58 40.98
C ILE A 95 52.80 9.31 41.26
N PRO A 96 52.37 9.44 42.54
CA PRO A 96 51.10 10.10 42.87
C PRO A 96 51.13 11.63 42.71
N ASP A 97 49.95 12.20 42.47
CA ASP A 97 49.75 13.64 42.38
C ASP A 97 50.03 14.39 43.70
N PRO A 98 50.42 15.69 43.64
CA PRO A 98 50.67 16.51 44.81
C PRO A 98 49.46 16.58 45.75
N THR A 99 49.68 16.33 47.05
CA THR A 99 48.64 16.28 48.07
C THR A 99 48.87 17.37 49.13
N THR A 100 47.86 18.17 49.46
CA THR A 100 48.01 19.32 50.38
C THR A 100 47.06 19.22 51.59
N SER A 101 47.54 19.52 52.79
CA SER A 101 46.75 19.57 54.03
C SER A 101 45.88 20.84 54.14
N SER A 102 44.87 20.83 55.00
CA SER A 102 44.02 21.99 55.30
C SER A 102 44.58 22.89 56.42
N GLY A 103 45.52 22.37 57.21
CA GLY A 103 46.28 23.07 58.24
C GLY A 103 47.79 22.77 58.19
N SER A 104 48.53 23.20 59.20
CA SER A 104 50.01 23.16 59.22
C SER A 104 50.62 21.80 59.61
N VAL A 105 49.83 20.73 59.67
CA VAL A 105 50.26 19.39 60.07
C VAL A 105 49.68 18.33 59.12
N MET A 106 50.50 17.34 58.76
CA MET A 106 50.13 16.20 57.92
C MET A 106 50.82 14.95 58.45
N THR A 107 50.15 13.80 58.43
CA THR A 107 50.73 12.51 58.82
C THR A 107 50.72 11.56 57.63
N VAL A 108 51.87 11.01 57.27
CA VAL A 108 52.02 9.99 56.21
C VAL A 108 52.36 8.66 56.87
N ARG A 109 51.74 7.56 56.42
CA ARG A 109 51.99 6.22 56.96
C ARG A 109 52.17 5.21 55.83
N PHE A 110 53.30 4.50 55.83
CA PHE A 110 53.57 3.40 54.90
C PHE A 110 53.38 2.05 55.61
N THR A 111 52.78 1.08 54.93
CA THR A 111 52.66 -0.32 55.37
C THR A 111 52.98 -1.30 54.24
N SER A 112 53.72 -2.37 54.55
CA SER A 112 53.91 -3.52 53.64
C SER A 112 53.53 -4.87 54.26
N ASP A 113 53.29 -5.87 53.40
CA ASP A 113 52.81 -7.22 53.74
C ASP A 113 53.95 -8.25 53.99
N GLU A 114 53.67 -9.57 54.02
CA GLU A 114 54.66 -10.62 54.28
C GLU A 114 55.56 -11.01 53.09
N TYR A 115 55.37 -10.46 51.87
CA TYR A 115 56.06 -10.89 50.64
C TYR A 115 56.42 -9.74 49.65
N GLU A 116 56.98 -10.13 48.49
CA GLU A 116 57.08 -9.37 47.22
C GLU A 116 57.47 -7.87 47.25
N THR A 117 58.40 -7.51 48.15
CA THR A 117 58.99 -6.16 48.26
C THR A 117 59.32 -5.46 46.93
N ARG A 118 59.19 -4.12 46.92
CA ARG A 118 59.56 -3.22 45.82
C ARG A 118 60.53 -2.13 46.31
N LYS A 119 60.99 -1.25 45.41
CA LYS A 119 61.98 -0.19 45.71
C LYS A 119 61.53 0.80 46.80
N GLY A 120 60.22 0.99 46.96
CA GLY A 120 59.62 1.98 47.84
C GLY A 120 59.56 3.36 47.19
N PHE A 121 59.67 4.41 47.98
CA PHE A 121 59.41 5.78 47.53
C PHE A 121 60.37 6.81 48.14
N GLN A 122 60.47 7.94 47.44
CA GLN A 122 61.09 9.16 47.93
C GLN A 122 60.08 10.31 47.85
N ALA A 123 59.75 10.88 49.00
CA ALA A 123 58.77 11.95 49.15
C ALA A 123 59.44 13.27 49.56
N ASN A 124 58.94 14.37 49.03
CA ASN A 124 59.33 15.74 49.36
C ASN A 124 58.11 16.49 49.89
N TYR A 125 58.31 17.35 50.89
CA TYR A 125 57.27 18.22 51.43
C TYR A 125 57.73 19.68 51.50
N ALA A 126 56.78 20.60 51.37
CA ALA A 126 57.01 22.04 51.48
C ALA A 126 55.81 22.75 52.15
N ALA A 127 56.09 23.90 52.76
CA ALA A 127 55.09 24.77 53.38
C ALA A 127 54.63 25.84 52.38
N GLU A 128 53.36 25.81 52.00
CA GLU A 128 52.75 26.77 51.07
C GLU A 128 51.75 27.68 51.81
N ASP A 129 51.57 28.90 51.31
CA ASP A 129 50.64 29.86 51.92
C ASP A 129 49.19 29.46 51.63
N LYS A 130 48.31 29.58 52.65
CA LYS A 130 46.93 29.14 52.56
C LYS A 130 46.09 30.08 51.69
N VAL A 131 45.87 29.70 50.42
CA VAL A 131 44.98 30.41 49.50
C VAL A 131 43.54 30.28 49.98
N PHE A 132 42.87 31.42 50.17
CA PHE A 132 41.47 31.49 50.52
C PHE A 132 40.58 31.51 49.28
N ALA A 133 39.52 30.71 49.28
CA ALA A 133 38.50 30.75 48.23
C ALA A 133 37.63 32.00 48.36
N GLN A 134 37.36 32.64 47.22
CA GLN A 134 36.22 33.53 47.03
C GLN A 134 35.06 32.68 46.53
N CYS A 135 33.91 32.77 47.19
CA CYS A 135 32.71 32.03 46.78
C CYS A 135 31.79 32.93 45.96
N GLU A 136 31.02 32.34 45.05
CA GLU A 136 30.11 33.07 44.16
C GLU A 136 28.76 33.36 44.83
N VAL A 137 27.94 34.22 44.21
CA VAL A 137 26.54 34.45 44.64
C VAL A 137 25.80 33.11 44.58
N GLY A 138 25.10 32.76 45.67
CA GLY A 138 24.50 31.45 45.86
C GLY A 138 25.35 30.42 46.61
N GLN A 139 26.58 30.76 47.03
CA GLN A 139 27.46 29.86 47.77
C GLN A 139 27.71 30.33 49.22
N TYR A 140 27.90 29.38 50.13
CA TYR A 140 28.39 29.59 51.50
C TYR A 140 29.87 29.17 51.60
N ARG A 141 30.63 29.90 52.42
CA ARG A 141 32.07 29.68 52.61
C ARG A 141 32.32 28.94 53.94
N CYS A 142 32.88 27.74 53.87
CA CYS A 142 33.24 26.98 55.06
C CYS A 142 34.32 27.73 55.88
N ALA A 143 34.32 27.57 57.21
CA ALA A 143 35.25 28.23 58.12
C ALA A 143 36.73 27.88 57.86
N ASN A 144 36.99 26.71 57.24
CA ASN A 144 38.30 26.32 56.73
C ASN A 144 38.88 27.34 55.73
N GLY A 145 38.03 28.16 55.11
CA GLY A 145 38.35 29.28 54.22
C GLY A 145 38.67 28.91 52.77
N VAL A 146 38.65 27.62 52.42
CA VAL A 146 39.09 27.07 51.12
C VAL A 146 37.96 26.32 50.40
N THR A 147 36.95 25.83 51.12
CA THR A 147 35.78 25.16 50.53
C THR A 147 34.60 26.14 50.44
N CYS A 148 33.99 26.20 49.26
CA CYS A 148 32.67 26.78 49.04
C CYS A 148 31.66 25.64 48.83
N ILE A 149 30.44 25.78 49.36
CA ILE A 149 29.31 24.87 49.13
C ILE A 149 28.09 25.68 48.69
N ASP A 150 27.07 25.04 48.12
CA ASP A 150 25.83 25.76 47.77
C ASP A 150 25.17 26.31 49.05
N ALA A 151 24.71 27.57 49.03
CA ALA A 151 24.15 28.24 50.20
C ALA A 151 22.87 27.58 50.75
N TRP A 152 22.25 26.67 50.00
CA TRP A 152 21.09 25.90 50.45
C TRP A 152 21.44 24.63 51.26
N ARG A 153 22.69 24.15 51.20
CA ARG A 153 23.18 23.00 51.99
C ARG A 153 23.59 23.38 53.41
N ARG A 154 23.88 24.67 53.61
CA ARG A 154 24.15 25.24 54.93
C ARG A 154 22.94 25.03 55.84
N CYS A 155 23.15 24.43 57.03
CA CYS A 155 22.09 24.13 57.99
C CYS A 155 20.97 23.28 57.38
N ASP A 156 21.30 22.20 56.68
CA ASP A 156 20.33 21.27 56.08
C ASP A 156 20.24 19.89 56.79
N GLY A 157 21.25 19.55 57.60
CA GLY A 157 21.39 18.29 58.32
C GLY A 157 22.57 17.42 57.87
N ASN A 158 23.22 17.74 56.75
CA ASN A 158 24.35 16.99 56.19
C ASN A 158 25.69 17.71 56.38
N ASN A 159 26.80 16.97 56.32
CA ASN A 159 28.16 17.52 56.46
C ASN A 159 28.78 17.70 55.06
N ASP A 160 28.45 18.79 54.36
CA ASP A 160 29.03 19.17 53.07
C ASP A 160 30.36 19.93 53.23
N CYS A 161 30.50 20.75 54.27
CA CYS A 161 31.78 21.36 54.65
C CYS A 161 32.70 20.33 55.31
N ARG A 162 33.94 20.22 54.80
CA ARG A 162 34.97 19.29 55.31
C ARG A 162 35.39 19.54 56.78
N ASP A 163 34.98 20.65 57.37
CA ASP A 163 35.20 21.05 58.77
C ASP A 163 33.91 21.16 59.61
N ARG A 164 32.74 20.79 59.06
CA ARG A 164 31.41 20.89 59.69
C ARG A 164 30.93 22.31 60.05
N SER A 165 31.48 23.34 59.40
CA SER A 165 31.11 24.74 59.64
C SER A 165 29.80 25.20 58.97
N ASP A 166 29.18 24.32 58.20
CA ASP A 166 27.83 24.38 57.63
C ASP A 166 26.72 24.00 58.62
N GLU A 167 27.01 23.06 59.52
CA GLU A 167 26.09 22.50 60.53
C GLU A 167 26.37 22.98 61.96
N ASP A 168 27.27 23.97 62.12
CA ASP A 168 27.57 24.52 63.44
C ASP A 168 26.37 25.29 64.03
N ALA A 169 26.06 25.00 65.30
CA ALA A 169 24.89 25.54 65.99
C ALA A 169 24.97 27.06 66.27
N SER A 170 26.16 27.68 66.23
CA SER A 170 26.30 29.13 66.32
C SER A 170 26.13 29.83 64.96
N SER A 171 26.55 29.17 63.87
CA SER A 171 26.24 29.59 62.49
C SER A 171 24.74 29.47 62.20
N CYS A 172 24.14 28.31 62.51
CA CYS A 172 22.75 27.95 62.19
C CYS A 172 21.66 28.52 63.12
N ALA A 173 22.00 29.46 64.01
CA ALA A 173 21.07 29.98 65.01
C ALA A 173 19.96 30.85 64.39
N CYS A 174 18.70 30.43 64.51
CA CYS A 174 17.55 31.21 64.02
C CYS A 174 17.37 32.53 64.80
N GLN A 175 17.49 33.65 64.08
CA GLN A 175 17.32 35.01 64.59
C GLN A 175 15.88 35.51 64.36
N ASP A 176 15.41 36.49 65.14
CA ASP A 176 14.13 37.18 64.86
C ASP A 176 14.31 38.27 63.80
N ILE A 177 13.35 38.38 62.88
CA ILE A 177 13.38 39.42 61.83
C ILE A 177 13.25 40.82 62.48
N PRO A 178 14.21 41.74 62.30
CA PRO A 178 14.19 43.05 62.95
C PRO A 178 13.01 43.91 62.50
N SER A 179 12.40 44.66 63.44
CA SER A 179 11.29 45.57 63.15
C SER A 179 11.66 46.79 62.29
N SER A 180 12.96 47.00 62.02
CA SER A 180 13.49 47.98 61.07
C SER A 180 13.31 47.56 59.61
N LEU A 181 13.21 46.26 59.31
CA LEU A 181 13.06 45.74 57.95
C LEU A 181 11.60 45.84 57.48
N THR A 182 11.17 47.05 57.13
CA THR A 182 9.78 47.38 56.76
C THR A 182 9.27 46.61 55.55
N ILE A 183 10.11 46.43 54.53
CA ILE A 183 9.81 45.69 53.30
C ILE A 183 9.30 44.27 53.55
N CYS A 184 9.89 43.54 54.52
CA CYS A 184 9.55 42.14 54.81
C CYS A 184 8.59 41.95 55.99
N ARG A 185 7.91 43.01 56.40
CA ARG A 185 7.03 42.99 57.57
C ARG A 185 5.64 42.46 57.22
N GLY A 186 5.20 41.42 57.93
CA GLY A 186 3.83 40.89 57.85
C GLY A 186 3.63 39.71 56.89
N LEU A 187 4.71 39.11 56.38
CA LEU A 187 4.65 37.97 55.46
C LEU A 187 4.27 36.66 56.17
N GLU A 188 3.58 35.75 55.47
CA GLU A 188 2.98 34.54 56.06
C GLU A 188 3.97 33.51 56.63
N TRP A 189 5.22 33.50 56.18
CA TRP A 189 6.12 32.34 56.30
C TRP A 189 7.02 32.30 57.54
N GLY A 190 6.82 33.21 58.50
CA GLY A 190 7.29 33.08 59.88
C GLY A 190 8.28 34.16 60.35
N SER A 191 8.36 34.37 61.66
CA SER A 191 9.13 35.46 62.30
C SER A 191 10.65 35.22 62.39
N LYS A 192 11.15 34.09 61.88
CA LYS A 192 12.51 33.59 62.12
C LYS A 192 13.31 33.45 60.83
N MET A 193 14.52 34.01 60.86
CA MET A 193 15.48 34.05 59.75
C MET A 193 16.83 33.44 60.13
N THR A 194 17.71 33.25 59.16
CA THR A 194 19.14 32.94 59.37
C THR A 194 20.03 33.72 58.39
N LEU A 195 21.28 33.96 58.79
CA LEU A 195 22.30 34.67 58.02
C LEU A 195 23.65 33.93 58.12
N PRO A 196 24.58 34.08 57.15
CA PRO A 196 24.45 34.87 55.92
C PRO A 196 23.38 34.33 54.96
N ASN A 197 22.87 35.21 54.11
CA ASN A 197 21.91 34.89 53.06
C ASN A 197 22.66 34.46 51.76
N PRO A 198 21.99 33.98 50.70
CA PRO A 198 22.68 33.50 49.51
C PRO A 198 23.21 34.62 48.60
N LEU A 199 22.98 35.90 48.94
CA LEU A 199 23.46 37.03 48.15
C LEU A 199 24.93 37.36 48.45
N ASP A 200 25.34 37.27 49.72
CA ASP A 200 26.73 37.49 50.15
C ASP A 200 27.04 36.70 51.44
N TYR A 201 28.01 35.79 51.37
CA TYR A 201 28.43 34.93 52.49
C TYR A 201 29.11 35.69 53.65
N SER A 202 29.49 36.96 53.45
CA SER A 202 30.09 37.81 54.49
C SER A 202 29.04 38.57 55.33
N HIS A 203 27.80 38.68 54.86
CA HIS A 203 26.75 39.47 55.50
C HIS A 203 26.07 38.72 56.66
N ILE A 204 26.76 38.66 57.79
CA ILE A 204 26.33 37.96 59.02
C ILE A 204 25.30 38.73 59.88
N THR A 205 24.95 39.97 59.53
CA THR A 205 23.93 40.78 60.23
C THR A 205 23.03 41.52 59.25
N VAL A 206 21.78 41.81 59.64
CA VAL A 206 20.82 42.53 58.80
C VAL A 206 21.32 43.91 58.42
N ASP A 207 22.00 44.62 59.33
CA ASP A 207 22.54 45.96 59.04
C ASP A 207 23.60 45.91 57.93
N MET A 208 24.36 44.82 57.77
CA MET A 208 25.29 44.65 56.64
C MET A 208 24.51 44.43 55.32
N VAL A 209 23.42 43.65 55.38
CA VAL A 209 22.55 43.41 54.22
C VAL A 209 21.86 44.70 53.77
N THR A 210 21.23 45.45 54.67
CA THR A 210 20.46 46.67 54.31
C THR A 210 21.32 47.84 53.85
N ASN A 211 22.62 47.86 54.19
CA ASN A 211 23.57 48.86 53.69
C ASN A 211 24.29 48.40 52.40
N SER A 212 23.94 47.24 51.83
CA SER A 212 24.51 46.77 50.56
C SER A 212 23.80 47.37 49.35
N ALA A 213 24.53 47.54 48.23
CA ALA A 213 23.95 48.06 46.99
C ALA A 213 22.79 47.17 46.48
N ALA A 214 23.02 45.84 46.45
CA ALA A 214 22.03 44.86 46.01
C ALA A 214 20.70 44.92 46.78
N PHE A 215 20.71 45.33 48.06
CA PHE A 215 19.47 45.52 48.81
C PHE A 215 18.61 46.67 48.26
N THR A 216 19.23 47.76 47.80
CA THR A 216 18.52 48.92 47.25
C THR A 216 17.84 48.57 45.93
N ASP A 217 18.55 47.85 45.06
CA ASP A 217 18.00 47.43 43.77
C ASP A 217 16.87 46.38 43.96
N LEU A 218 17.04 45.44 44.89
CA LEU A 218 16.01 44.46 45.26
C LEU A 218 14.78 45.10 45.92
N GLU A 219 14.93 46.19 46.67
CA GLU A 219 13.79 46.95 47.20
C GLU A 219 12.96 47.56 46.07
N SER A 220 13.59 48.10 45.02
CA SER A 220 12.88 48.61 43.83
C SER A 220 12.08 47.52 43.09
N LEU A 221 12.62 46.30 42.99
CA LEU A 221 11.94 45.17 42.39
C LEU A 221 10.75 44.68 43.25
N ALA A 222 10.81 44.84 44.56
CA ALA A 222 9.71 44.48 45.46
C ALA A 222 8.56 45.51 45.48
N GLU A 223 8.72 46.66 44.81
CA GLU A 223 7.71 47.70 44.65
C GLU A 223 7.16 47.82 43.21
N SER A 224 7.65 47.03 42.24
CA SER A 224 7.18 47.09 40.84
C SER A 224 5.85 46.37 40.58
N ASP A 225 5.36 45.56 41.53
CA ASP A 225 4.12 44.74 41.43
C ASP A 225 4.02 43.82 40.19
N CYS A 226 5.13 43.59 39.47
CA CYS A 226 5.19 42.77 38.23
C CYS A 226 4.75 41.29 38.41
N HIS A 227 4.73 40.80 39.65
CA HIS A 227 4.08 39.54 40.03
C HIS A 227 3.44 39.71 41.40
N PRO A 228 2.23 39.17 41.66
CA PRO A 228 1.55 39.30 42.96
C PRO A 228 2.30 38.70 44.16
N ARG A 229 3.45 38.02 43.94
CA ARG A 229 4.33 37.45 44.97
C ARG A 229 5.81 37.86 44.83
N VAL A 230 6.14 38.88 44.04
CA VAL A 230 7.53 39.35 43.85
C VAL A 230 8.17 39.76 45.18
N LYS A 231 7.41 40.48 46.02
CA LYS A 231 7.82 40.97 47.33
C LYS A 231 8.16 39.85 48.31
N GLU A 232 7.34 38.79 48.37
CA GLU A 232 7.65 37.64 49.21
C GLU A 232 8.85 36.84 48.74
N LEU A 233 9.11 36.76 47.42
CA LEU A 233 10.31 36.10 46.88
C LEU A 233 11.56 36.88 47.30
N VAL A 234 11.61 38.19 47.02
CA VAL A 234 12.71 39.08 47.41
C VAL A 234 13.01 38.95 48.90
N CYS A 235 12.00 39.03 49.75
CA CYS A 235 12.17 38.88 51.19
C CYS A 235 12.63 37.47 51.61
N ALA A 236 12.14 36.41 50.96
CA ALA A 236 12.57 35.03 51.26
C ALA A 236 14.01 34.75 50.81
N THR A 237 14.54 35.53 49.86
CA THR A 237 15.97 35.55 49.50
C THR A 237 16.81 36.37 50.48
N ILE A 238 16.37 37.57 50.86
CA ILE A 238 17.12 38.50 51.72
C ILE A 238 17.21 38.02 53.17
N VAL A 239 16.12 37.49 53.74
CA VAL A 239 16.06 36.93 55.11
C VAL A 239 15.57 35.47 55.09
N PRO A 240 16.43 34.51 54.70
CA PRO A 240 16.13 33.08 54.62
C PRO A 240 15.36 32.52 55.81
N ARG A 241 14.23 31.85 55.54
CA ARG A 241 13.40 31.22 56.57
C ARG A 241 14.20 30.22 57.39
N CYS A 242 14.09 30.31 58.72
CA CYS A 242 14.73 29.39 59.65
C CYS A 242 13.69 28.65 60.49
N GLU A 243 13.69 27.32 60.42
CA GLU A 243 12.86 26.45 61.27
C GLU A 243 13.70 25.90 62.42
N ALA A 244 13.16 25.92 63.64
CA ALA A 244 13.90 25.56 64.86
C ALA A 244 13.44 24.24 65.50
N SER A 245 12.62 23.45 64.80
CA SER A 245 12.11 22.16 65.28
C SER A 245 11.63 21.31 64.09
N PRO A 246 11.93 19.99 64.04
CA PRO A 246 12.66 19.21 65.04
C PRO A 246 14.17 19.50 65.10
N ASN A 247 14.77 19.95 63.99
CA ASN A 247 16.15 20.42 63.91
C ASN A 247 16.18 21.92 63.53
N LEU A 248 17.31 22.59 63.76
CA LEU A 248 17.60 23.87 63.12
C LEU A 248 17.78 23.65 61.62
N ARG A 249 17.00 24.32 60.77
CA ARG A 249 17.12 24.21 59.30
C ARG A 249 16.89 25.54 58.58
N GLN A 250 17.81 25.87 57.68
CA GLN A 250 17.65 26.95 56.70
C GLN A 250 16.76 26.48 55.54
N LYS A 251 15.84 27.33 55.07
CA LYS A 251 15.06 27.10 53.85
C LYS A 251 15.06 28.32 52.95
N LEU A 252 15.91 28.28 51.92
CA LEU A 252 15.84 29.20 50.79
C LEU A 252 14.57 28.98 49.95
N PRO A 253 14.11 29.96 49.15
CA PRO A 253 13.03 29.79 48.18
C PRO A 253 13.20 28.56 47.28
N CYS A 254 12.10 28.00 46.78
CA CYS A 254 12.17 27.01 45.71
C CYS A 254 12.54 27.65 44.37
N ARG A 255 13.45 27.05 43.60
CA ARG A 255 13.81 27.55 42.27
C ARG A 255 12.59 27.79 41.37
N SER A 256 11.61 26.88 41.37
CA SER A 256 10.38 27.05 40.58
C SER A 256 9.56 28.30 40.93
N TRP A 257 9.61 28.78 42.18
CA TRP A 257 8.97 30.04 42.57
C TRP A 257 9.73 31.24 41.97
N CYS A 258 11.05 31.19 41.95
CA CYS A 258 11.87 32.19 41.26
C CYS A 258 11.57 32.21 39.75
N GLU A 259 11.50 31.06 39.08
CA GLU A 259 11.26 31.01 37.62
C GLU A 259 9.83 31.49 37.25
N GLU A 260 8.81 31.30 38.10
CA GLU A 260 7.44 31.82 37.90
C GLU A 260 7.36 33.36 38.04
N VAL A 261 8.02 33.93 39.06
CA VAL A 261 8.13 35.38 39.23
C VAL A 261 8.94 35.98 38.09
N LYS A 262 10.08 35.35 37.76
CA LYS A 262 10.97 35.73 36.64
C LYS A 262 10.19 35.83 35.33
N TYR A 263 9.42 34.82 34.92
CA TYR A 263 8.61 34.88 33.70
C TYR A 263 7.76 36.15 33.60
N SER A 264 7.18 36.58 34.73
CA SER A 264 6.27 37.72 34.82
C SER A 264 7.01 39.06 34.90
N CYS A 265 8.19 39.07 35.51
CA CYS A 265 9.02 40.26 35.77
C CYS A 265 10.20 40.43 34.80
N ASN A 266 10.42 39.51 33.84
CA ASN A 266 11.61 39.50 32.96
C ASN A 266 11.76 40.77 32.09
N ASN A 267 10.68 41.54 31.92
CA ASN A 267 10.66 42.78 31.15
C ASN A 267 10.84 44.05 32.02
N GLU A 268 10.94 43.91 33.34
CA GLU A 268 11.22 45.01 34.27
C GLU A 268 12.74 45.25 34.38
N ASP A 269 13.19 46.49 34.22
CA ASP A 269 14.61 46.86 34.38
C ASP A 269 15.17 46.47 35.76
N SER A 270 14.33 46.50 36.80
CA SER A 270 14.70 46.11 38.18
C SER A 270 14.93 44.61 38.36
N TRP A 271 14.43 43.75 37.46
CA TRP A 271 14.69 42.30 37.53
C TRP A 271 16.17 41.96 37.30
N ALA A 272 16.91 42.80 36.57
CA ALA A 272 18.33 42.59 36.29
C ALA A 272 19.24 42.58 37.54
N ALA A 273 18.76 43.08 38.69
CA ALA A 273 19.45 43.02 39.97
C ALA A 273 19.18 41.73 40.78
N PHE A 274 18.19 40.94 40.38
CA PHE A 274 17.86 39.69 41.04
C PHE A 274 18.80 38.55 40.57
N PRO A 275 19.37 37.73 41.48
CA PRO A 275 20.30 36.67 41.10
C PRO A 275 19.61 35.56 40.28
N ASN A 276 20.38 34.88 39.43
CA ASN A 276 19.88 33.77 38.64
C ASN A 276 19.26 32.68 39.55
N CYS A 277 18.08 32.16 39.18
CA CYS A 277 17.27 31.25 39.99
C CYS A 277 17.97 29.93 40.36
N GLU A 278 19.11 29.62 39.76
CA GLU A 278 19.91 28.41 40.00
C GLU A 278 20.55 28.37 41.41
N ILE A 279 20.66 29.52 42.09
CA ILE A 279 21.10 29.57 43.49
C ILE A 279 20.11 28.88 44.46
N PHE A 280 18.89 28.60 43.99
CA PHE A 280 17.81 28.07 44.82
C PHE A 280 17.66 26.54 44.74
N PRO A 281 17.40 25.89 45.88
CA PRO A 281 17.13 24.46 45.94
C PRO A 281 15.77 24.13 45.29
N TYR A 282 15.67 22.89 44.78
CA TYR A 282 14.44 22.34 44.21
C TYR A 282 13.76 21.30 45.11
N THR A 283 14.49 20.73 46.07
CA THR A 283 13.96 19.90 47.16
C THR A 283 14.14 20.61 48.52
N ASN A 284 13.35 20.24 49.54
CA ASN A 284 13.41 20.79 50.91
C ASN A 284 13.26 22.33 51.07
N CYS A 285 12.94 23.03 49.98
CA CYS A 285 12.87 24.48 49.85
C CYS A 285 11.63 25.13 50.50
N ASN A 286 11.70 26.44 50.76
CA ASN A 286 10.56 27.26 51.20
C ASN A 286 9.67 27.58 50.00
N ASN A 287 8.37 27.31 50.12
CA ASN A 287 7.39 27.61 49.07
C ASN A 287 6.12 28.23 49.66
N ILE A 288 5.43 29.01 48.82
CA ILE A 288 4.13 29.60 49.11
C ILE A 288 2.99 28.60 48.90
N LYS A 289 1.79 28.95 49.39
CA LYS A 289 0.55 28.22 49.09
C LYS A 289 0.03 28.63 47.71
N THR A 290 -0.74 27.76 47.09
CA THR A 290 -1.45 28.04 45.82
C THR A 290 -2.47 29.16 46.01
N SER A 291 -2.53 30.08 45.04
CA SER A 291 -3.45 31.22 45.04
C SER A 291 -4.89 30.79 44.76
N MET A 292 -5.83 31.66 45.13
CA MET A 292 -7.28 31.38 45.09
C MET A 292 -8.04 32.57 44.49
N LYS A 293 -8.93 32.29 43.54
CA LYS A 293 -9.80 33.28 42.88
C LYS A 293 -11.25 32.82 43.00
N ASP A 294 -12.09 33.64 43.63
CA ASP A 294 -13.50 33.34 43.94
C ASP A 294 -13.76 31.99 44.64
N GLY A 295 -12.75 31.48 45.37
CA GLY A 295 -12.79 30.19 46.07
C GLY A 295 -12.31 28.97 45.27
N VAL A 296 -11.78 29.18 44.06
CA VAL A 296 -11.19 28.14 43.19
C VAL A 296 -9.66 28.29 43.16
N GLU A 297 -8.92 27.17 43.11
CA GLU A 297 -7.46 27.19 42.94
C GLU A 297 -7.10 27.87 41.60
N CYS A 298 -6.18 28.84 41.64
CA CYS A 298 -5.69 29.55 40.46
C CYS A 298 -4.15 29.59 40.41
N PHE A 299 -3.58 29.87 39.24
CA PHE A 299 -2.15 30.05 39.06
C PHE A 299 -1.77 31.51 38.75
N ASP A 300 -0.60 31.91 39.24
CA ASP A 300 0.03 33.20 38.98
C ASP A 300 1.18 33.02 37.95
N GLY A 301 1.54 34.08 37.22
CA GLY A 301 2.57 34.02 36.18
C GLY A 301 2.27 32.97 35.10
N ASN A 302 3.28 32.18 34.73
CA ASN A 302 3.12 31.01 33.85
C ASN A 302 2.60 29.75 34.59
N GLY A 303 2.58 29.75 35.93
CA GLY A 303 2.21 28.59 36.75
C GLY A 303 3.32 27.55 36.95
N ALA A 304 4.60 27.89 36.71
CA ALA A 304 5.73 27.00 37.01
C ALA A 304 5.79 26.57 38.49
N ASN A 305 5.33 27.44 39.39
CA ASN A 305 5.21 27.18 40.82
C ASN A 305 3.78 26.81 41.26
N TYR A 306 2.84 26.55 40.35
CA TYR A 306 1.53 26.04 40.73
C TYR A 306 1.66 24.70 41.48
N ARG A 307 1.07 24.60 42.68
CA ARG A 307 1.13 23.41 43.56
C ARG A 307 -0.25 22.86 43.94
N GLY A 308 -1.31 23.31 43.27
CA GLY A 308 -2.69 22.91 43.55
C GLY A 308 -2.95 21.40 43.46
N ASN A 309 -4.11 20.97 43.95
CA ASN A 309 -4.53 19.57 43.95
C ASN A 309 -5.35 19.18 42.70
N GLU A 310 -5.60 20.11 41.77
CA GLU A 310 -6.31 19.84 40.53
C GLU A 310 -5.50 18.94 39.56
N SER A 311 -5.63 17.62 39.75
CA SER A 311 -5.56 16.66 38.64
C SER A 311 -6.95 16.59 38.00
N ARG A 312 -7.04 16.71 36.66
CA ARG A 312 -8.30 16.97 35.98
C ARG A 312 -8.62 15.93 34.91
N ALA A 313 -9.88 15.51 34.94
CA ALA A 313 -10.74 15.36 33.78
C ALA A 313 -12.07 16.11 34.07
N PRO A 314 -12.84 16.64 33.09
CA PRO A 314 -12.95 16.11 31.73
C PRO A 314 -12.90 17.16 30.60
N ILE A 315 -11.95 16.98 29.67
CA ILE A 315 -12.19 17.25 28.24
C ILE A 315 -12.28 15.89 27.54
N ALA A 316 -11.23 15.07 27.68
CA ALA A 316 -11.19 13.68 27.20
C ALA A 316 -11.72 12.63 28.21
N GLY A 317 -11.81 12.95 29.51
CA GLY A 317 -12.20 11.96 30.54
C GLY A 317 -11.04 11.12 31.09
N ILE A 318 -9.79 11.56 30.88
CA ILE A 318 -8.55 10.87 31.25
C ILE A 318 -7.81 11.75 32.27
N ASP A 319 -7.41 11.18 33.40
CA ASP A 319 -6.62 11.89 34.41
C ASP A 319 -5.13 11.98 34.00
N CYS A 320 -4.44 13.01 34.46
CA CYS A 320 -2.99 13.15 34.33
C CYS A 320 -2.25 11.94 34.93
N SER A 321 -1.23 11.44 34.22
CA SER A 321 -0.26 10.47 34.75
C SER A 321 0.64 11.09 35.83
N ALA A 322 1.30 10.25 36.62
CA ALA A 322 2.30 10.74 37.57
C ALA A 322 3.60 11.11 36.83
N TRP A 323 4.23 12.23 37.22
CA TRP A 323 5.50 12.65 36.62
C TRP A 323 6.63 11.63 36.79
N SER A 324 6.55 10.76 37.81
CA SER A 324 7.46 9.61 38.02
C SER A 324 7.60 8.70 36.80
N ASP A 325 6.58 8.70 35.94
CA ASP A 325 6.43 7.78 34.83
C ASP A 325 7.12 8.34 33.57
N GLU A 326 7.42 9.65 33.54
CA GLU A 326 8.09 10.37 32.45
C GLU A 326 9.45 10.93 32.91
N GLN A 327 10.45 10.05 32.94
CA GLN A 327 11.79 10.36 33.47
C GLN A 327 12.54 11.42 32.64
N GLY A 328 12.20 11.61 31.36
CA GLY A 328 12.86 12.59 30.49
C GLY A 328 12.60 14.03 30.97
N THR A 329 11.34 14.37 31.23
CA THR A 329 10.96 15.71 31.69
C THR A 329 11.45 15.99 33.12
N ILE A 330 11.54 14.98 33.99
CA ILE A 330 12.20 15.12 35.31
C ILE A 330 13.69 15.42 35.18
N ALA A 331 14.39 14.76 34.24
CA ALA A 331 15.83 14.98 34.05
C ALA A 331 16.15 16.36 33.45
N TYR A 332 15.28 16.89 32.59
CA TYR A 332 15.45 18.20 31.97
C TYR A 332 14.99 19.37 32.87
N TYR A 333 13.90 19.18 33.63
CA TYR A 333 13.32 20.21 34.50
C TYR A 333 13.23 19.79 35.99
N PRO A 334 14.33 19.35 36.63
CA PRO A 334 14.31 18.90 38.04
C PRO A 334 13.86 20.02 39.00
N TRP A 335 14.07 21.27 38.61
CA TRP A 335 13.70 22.45 39.37
C TRP A 335 12.20 22.73 39.45
N ALA A 336 11.40 22.18 38.53
CA ALA A 336 9.95 22.42 38.45
C ALA A 336 9.15 21.66 39.53
N ASN A 337 9.81 20.79 40.32
CA ASN A 337 9.23 19.99 41.40
C ASN A 337 8.00 19.18 40.88
N LEU A 338 8.31 18.34 39.89
CA LEU A 338 7.40 17.46 39.17
C LEU A 338 7.01 16.26 40.05
N VAL A 339 6.11 16.49 41.01
CA VAL A 339 5.70 15.50 42.02
C VAL A 339 4.19 15.24 41.95
N GLY A 340 3.82 13.95 41.95
CA GLY A 340 2.45 13.48 41.75
C GLY A 340 2.02 13.62 40.29
N ASN A 341 0.72 13.77 40.05
CA ASN A 341 0.10 13.98 38.74
C ASN A 341 -0.47 15.40 38.59
N LYS A 342 0.23 16.38 39.16
CA LYS A 342 -0.21 17.79 39.24
C LYS A 342 0.32 18.62 38.07
N CYS A 343 -0.51 19.47 37.48
CA CYS A 343 -0.13 20.34 36.37
C CYS A 343 1.04 21.28 36.71
N ARG A 344 1.87 21.58 35.70
CA ARG A 344 3.10 22.40 35.79
C ARG A 344 3.32 23.16 34.48
N ASN A 345 4.17 24.17 34.52
CA ASN A 345 4.65 24.86 33.33
C ASN A 345 6.18 25.04 33.44
N PRO A 346 6.98 24.05 33.02
CA PRO A 346 8.43 24.10 33.15
C PRO A 346 9.14 24.75 31.95
N ASP A 347 8.42 25.01 30.86
CA ASP A 347 8.94 25.30 29.51
C ASP A 347 8.39 26.60 28.91
N ASP A 348 7.90 27.51 29.77
CA ASP A 348 7.39 28.84 29.43
C ASP A 348 6.21 28.84 28.43
N TRP A 349 5.42 27.75 28.44
CA TRP A 349 4.19 27.60 27.65
C TRP A 349 3.11 28.60 28.09
N ASN A 350 2.07 28.80 27.28
CA ASN A 350 0.99 29.74 27.61
C ASN A 350 0.09 29.27 28.77
N ARG A 351 0.12 27.98 29.12
CA ARG A 351 -0.79 27.34 30.09
C ARG A 351 -0.06 26.22 30.85
N PRO A 352 -0.32 25.98 32.14
CA PRO A 352 0.13 24.78 32.82
C PRO A 352 -0.45 23.52 32.16
N TRP A 353 0.38 22.50 31.98
CA TRP A 353 0.03 21.23 31.33
C TRP A 353 0.39 20.03 32.21
N CYS A 354 -0.03 18.84 31.79
CA CYS A 354 0.35 17.58 32.41
C CYS A 354 0.66 16.49 31.38
N TYR A 355 1.35 15.44 31.83
CA TYR A 355 1.68 14.26 31.04
C TYR A 355 0.57 13.21 31.07
N LYS A 356 0.41 12.48 29.97
CA LYS A 356 -0.44 11.30 29.78
C LYS A 356 0.29 10.28 28.88
N PRO A 357 -0.15 9.01 28.81
CA PRO A 357 0.51 8.00 27.98
C PRO A 357 0.53 8.34 26.47
N ASP A 358 -0.44 9.12 25.99
CA ASP A 358 -0.55 9.56 24.59
C ASP A 358 0.09 10.93 24.31
N GLY A 359 0.83 11.50 25.27
CA GLY A 359 1.47 12.83 25.18
C GLY A 359 0.92 13.84 26.20
N TYR A 360 1.10 15.14 25.92
CA TYR A 360 0.76 16.23 26.84
C TYR A 360 -0.67 16.76 26.64
N GLU A 361 -1.28 17.35 27.68
CA GLU A 361 -2.54 18.10 27.60
C GLU A 361 -2.51 19.34 28.51
N ASP A 362 -3.01 20.47 27.99
CA ASP A 362 -3.18 21.72 28.75
C ASP A 362 -4.21 21.52 29.87
N CYS A 363 -3.87 21.98 31.08
CA CYS A 363 -4.78 21.90 32.22
C CYS A 363 -5.72 23.10 32.28
N ASP A 364 -7.03 22.83 32.34
CA ASP A 364 -8.05 23.82 32.68
C ASP A 364 -8.02 24.16 34.18
N ILE A 365 -7.03 24.97 34.53
CA ILE A 365 -6.89 25.71 35.79
C ILE A 365 -7.12 27.18 35.47
N VAL A 366 -7.80 27.90 36.36
CA VAL A 366 -8.10 29.33 36.15
C VAL A 366 -6.83 30.16 36.37
N PRO A 367 -6.46 31.09 35.46
CA PRO A 367 -5.40 32.07 35.73
C PRO A 367 -5.90 33.15 36.72
N CYS A 368 -5.08 33.51 37.71
CA CYS A 368 -5.49 34.47 38.74
C CYS A 368 -5.74 35.87 38.14
N ASN A 369 -4.86 36.39 37.29
CA ASN A 369 -4.92 37.78 36.83
C ASN A 369 -5.56 37.99 35.44
N ILE A 370 -5.80 36.93 34.66
CA ILE A 370 -6.28 37.03 33.27
C ILE A 370 -7.82 37.02 33.19
N LYS A 371 -8.38 37.71 32.20
CA LYS A 371 -9.81 37.68 31.81
C LYS A 371 -10.03 36.74 30.63
N GLY A 372 -11.19 36.11 30.56
CA GLY A 372 -11.54 35.12 29.52
C GLY A 372 -13.05 34.95 29.40
N CYS A 373 -13.51 34.25 28.36
CA CYS A 373 -14.93 34.07 28.08
C CYS A 373 -15.64 33.24 29.15
N LYS A 374 -16.85 33.67 29.51
CA LYS A 374 -17.75 32.95 30.44
C LYS A 374 -18.41 31.76 29.73
N ASP A 375 -18.81 30.73 30.46
CA ASP A 375 -19.53 29.59 29.88
C ASP A 375 -20.88 30.02 29.22
N PRO A 376 -21.08 29.86 27.89
CA PRO A 376 -22.33 30.20 27.21
C PRO A 376 -23.46 29.16 27.42
N GLY A 377 -23.20 28.11 28.17
CA GLY A 377 -24.12 27.01 28.45
C GLY A 377 -24.26 26.03 27.26
N LYS A 378 -25.10 25.01 27.40
CA LYS A 378 -25.40 24.06 26.31
C LYS A 378 -26.63 24.50 25.49
N PRO A 379 -26.72 24.21 24.18
CA PRO A 379 -27.92 24.44 23.39
C PRO A 379 -29.08 23.54 23.87
N GLN A 380 -30.31 23.92 23.52
CA GLN A 380 -31.47 23.08 23.81
C GLN A 380 -31.44 21.85 22.89
N PHE A 381 -31.57 20.65 23.47
CA PHE A 381 -31.36 19.37 22.78
C PHE A 381 -30.00 19.25 22.07
N GLY A 382 -28.94 19.70 22.74
CA GLY A 382 -27.58 19.49 22.29
C GLY A 382 -26.52 19.71 23.36
N GLN A 383 -25.27 19.65 22.91
CA GLN A 383 -24.07 19.63 23.74
C GLN A 383 -23.00 20.59 23.18
N ARG A 384 -21.91 20.76 23.92
CA ARG A 384 -20.72 21.51 23.49
C ARG A 384 -19.45 20.79 23.96
N SER A 385 -18.35 21.01 23.25
CA SER A 385 -16.99 20.58 23.64
C SER A 385 -15.96 21.59 23.13
N PRO A 386 -14.87 21.90 23.87
CA PRO A 386 -14.55 21.43 25.22
C PRO A 386 -15.43 22.08 26.31
N LYS A 387 -15.39 21.51 27.52
CA LYS A 387 -16.01 22.07 28.73
C LYS A 387 -14.93 22.50 29.71
N LEU A 388 -14.61 23.78 29.68
CA LEU A 388 -13.59 24.42 30.53
C LEU A 388 -14.26 25.15 31.70
N LYS A 389 -13.52 25.34 32.80
CA LYS A 389 -13.81 26.31 33.87
C LYS A 389 -13.51 27.73 33.39
N PHE A 390 -12.47 27.88 32.56
CA PHE A 390 -12.05 29.16 31.99
C PHE A 390 -11.72 28.99 30.51
N TYR A 391 -12.34 29.81 29.66
CA TYR A 391 -12.03 29.86 28.23
C TYR A 391 -11.13 31.06 27.97
N TRP A 392 -9.94 30.81 27.41
CA TRP A 392 -8.97 31.83 27.03
C TRP A 392 -9.38 32.50 25.72
N PRO A 393 -8.86 33.72 25.42
CA PRO A 393 -8.83 34.22 24.06
C PRO A 393 -8.30 33.16 23.07
N ASP A 394 -8.83 33.15 21.86
CA ASP A 394 -8.61 32.16 20.80
C ASP A 394 -9.12 30.73 21.07
N ASP A 395 -9.63 30.40 22.26
CA ASP A 395 -10.28 29.10 22.49
C ASP A 395 -11.55 28.97 21.63
N THR A 396 -11.71 27.83 20.95
CA THR A 396 -12.94 27.53 20.21
C THR A 396 -13.75 26.42 20.86
N ILE A 397 -15.06 26.65 21.00
CA ILE A 397 -16.04 25.61 21.35
C ILE A 397 -16.78 25.15 20.09
N THR A 398 -17.06 23.86 20.02
CA THR A 398 -17.89 23.25 18.98
C THR A 398 -19.19 22.73 19.61
N TYR A 399 -20.31 23.07 18.99
CA TYR A 399 -21.64 22.62 19.36
C TYR A 399 -22.04 21.37 18.56
N THR A 400 -22.86 20.52 19.17
CA THR A 400 -23.52 19.37 18.55
C THR A 400 -24.97 19.28 19.02
N CYS A 401 -25.86 18.70 18.21
CA CYS A 401 -27.22 18.37 18.64
C CYS A 401 -27.29 16.93 19.19
N ASP A 402 -28.22 16.66 20.10
CA ASP A 402 -28.47 15.32 20.64
C ASP A 402 -29.10 14.41 19.56
N THR A 403 -29.00 13.09 19.71
CA THR A 403 -29.48 12.13 18.68
C THR A 403 -30.97 12.30 18.36
N GLY A 404 -31.28 12.55 17.09
CA GLY A 404 -32.63 12.87 16.61
C GLY A 404 -32.92 14.36 16.46
N TYR A 405 -31.94 15.22 16.73
CA TYR A 405 -31.98 16.66 16.48
C TYR A 405 -30.86 17.08 15.52
N LYS A 406 -31.07 18.19 14.82
CA LYS A 406 -30.13 18.79 13.86
C LYS A 406 -30.10 20.30 14.02
N PHE A 407 -29.08 20.97 13.48
CA PHE A 407 -29.06 22.42 13.43
C PHE A 407 -30.18 22.96 12.52
N LYS A 408 -30.85 23.99 13.01
CA LYS A 408 -31.86 24.75 12.28
C LYS A 408 -31.21 25.45 11.09
N LYS A 409 -31.87 25.48 9.93
CA LYS A 409 -31.23 25.80 8.64
C LYS A 409 -30.59 27.18 8.55
N ASP A 410 -31.04 28.13 9.37
CA ASP A 410 -30.61 29.53 9.37
C ASP A 410 -29.70 29.91 10.55
N THR A 411 -29.15 28.95 11.31
CA THR A 411 -28.23 29.25 12.43
C THR A 411 -26.80 29.54 11.96
N THR A 412 -26.09 30.32 12.78
CA THR A 412 -24.64 30.56 12.77
C THR A 412 -23.81 29.25 12.74
N PRO A 413 -22.50 29.32 12.39
CA PRO A 413 -21.61 28.17 12.44
C PRO A 413 -21.70 27.40 13.76
N ASN A 414 -21.53 26.08 13.72
CA ASN A 414 -21.54 25.24 14.91
C ASN A 414 -20.28 25.39 15.80
N ARG A 415 -19.53 26.50 15.62
CA ARG A 415 -18.34 26.86 16.39
C ARG A 415 -18.46 28.30 16.87
N ALA A 416 -17.98 28.56 18.08
CA ALA A 416 -17.77 29.91 18.60
C ALA A 416 -16.30 30.07 18.99
N LEU A 417 -15.73 31.23 18.67
CA LEU A 417 -14.40 31.68 19.06
C LEU A 417 -14.53 32.62 20.27
N CYS A 418 -13.66 32.47 21.26
CA CYS A 418 -13.52 33.45 22.33
C CYS A 418 -12.64 34.61 21.84
N VAL A 419 -13.21 35.82 21.79
CA VAL A 419 -12.52 37.02 21.25
C VAL A 419 -12.42 38.10 22.31
N THR A 420 -11.31 38.85 22.25
CA THR A 420 -11.14 40.11 22.99
C THR A 420 -11.59 41.26 22.10
N ASP A 421 -12.35 42.19 22.65
CA ASP A 421 -12.70 43.45 21.99
C ASP A 421 -11.55 44.48 22.17
N ASP A 422 -10.92 44.87 21.06
CA ASP A 422 -9.81 45.83 21.02
C ASP A 422 -10.19 47.24 21.54
N GLU A 423 -11.47 47.64 21.49
CA GLU A 423 -11.92 48.96 21.95
C GLU A 423 -12.30 48.99 23.44
N THR A 424 -12.80 47.88 24.00
CA THR A 424 -13.31 47.82 25.39
C THR A 424 -12.46 47.00 26.36
N GLY A 425 -11.66 46.05 25.87
CA GLY A 425 -10.95 45.07 26.72
C GLY A 425 -11.88 44.12 27.48
N GLU A 426 -13.13 43.96 27.00
CA GLU A 426 -14.01 42.85 27.38
C GLU A 426 -13.73 41.61 26.50
N VAL A 427 -14.09 40.43 27.01
CA VAL A 427 -13.77 39.13 26.38
C VAL A 427 -15.03 38.27 26.39
N ASP A 428 -15.57 37.98 25.21
CA ASP A 428 -16.83 37.24 25.02
C ASP A 428 -16.84 36.47 23.68
N TRP A 429 -17.92 35.75 23.39
CA TRP A 429 -18.02 34.87 22.22
C TRP A 429 -18.41 35.61 20.93
N GLU A 430 -17.66 35.37 19.86
CA GLU A 430 -17.91 35.91 18.52
C GLU A 430 -19.30 35.52 17.98
N THR A 431 -19.77 34.31 18.26
CA THR A 431 -21.02 33.77 17.69
C THR A 431 -22.06 33.42 18.74
N VAL A 432 -23.31 33.82 18.45
CA VAL A 432 -24.46 33.46 19.29
C VAL A 432 -24.72 31.96 19.19
N LYS A 433 -24.88 31.35 20.37
CA LYS A 433 -25.27 29.96 20.64
C LYS A 433 -26.39 29.44 19.71
N PRO A 434 -26.19 28.32 18.99
CA PRO A 434 -27.13 27.81 17.99
C PRO A 434 -28.34 27.06 18.60
N GLU A 435 -29.40 26.94 17.79
CA GLU A 435 -30.62 26.17 18.10
C GLU A 435 -30.64 24.81 17.36
N CYS A 436 -31.09 23.76 18.06
CA CYS A 436 -31.35 22.44 17.47
C CYS A 436 -32.85 22.20 17.26
N GLU A 437 -33.24 21.74 16.08
CA GLU A 437 -34.61 21.32 15.72
C GLU A 437 -34.72 19.79 15.62
N VAL A 438 -35.94 19.24 15.77
CA VAL A 438 -36.18 17.79 15.65
C VAL A 438 -35.97 17.35 14.19
N ASP A 439 -35.09 16.38 13.95
CA ASP A 439 -34.93 15.84 12.60
C ASP A 439 -36.06 14.86 12.26
N GLN A 440 -37.02 15.37 11.49
CA GLN A 440 -38.17 14.62 10.99
C GLN A 440 -37.79 13.36 10.20
N LYS A 441 -36.63 13.35 9.50
CA LYS A 441 -36.15 12.14 8.78
C LYS A 441 -35.73 11.06 9.78
N PHE A 442 -34.85 11.39 10.73
CA PHE A 442 -34.43 10.45 11.78
C PHE A 442 -35.62 9.94 12.60
N GLN A 443 -36.58 10.81 12.94
CA GLN A 443 -37.77 10.41 13.68
C GLN A 443 -38.61 9.40 12.87
N LEU A 444 -38.93 9.70 11.60
CA LEU A 444 -39.65 8.78 10.72
C LEU A 444 -38.94 7.42 10.58
N GLN A 445 -37.62 7.43 10.37
CA GLN A 445 -36.83 6.22 10.24
C GLN A 445 -36.82 5.40 11.54
N LYS A 446 -36.78 6.05 12.71
CA LYS A 446 -36.82 5.40 14.02
C LYS A 446 -38.20 4.82 14.33
N ASP A 447 -39.26 5.58 14.07
CA ASP A 447 -40.64 5.17 14.37
C ASP A 447 -41.04 3.97 13.51
N LEU A 448 -40.70 3.97 12.22
CA LEU A 448 -40.96 2.84 11.31
C LEU A 448 -40.01 1.66 11.50
N LEU A 449 -38.68 1.88 11.46
CA LEU A 449 -37.69 0.80 11.38
C LEU A 449 -37.15 0.31 12.73
N SER A 450 -37.76 0.71 13.85
CA SER A 450 -37.37 0.13 15.15
C SER A 450 -37.64 -1.37 15.19
N ALA A 451 -36.73 -2.14 15.83
CA ALA A 451 -36.81 -3.61 15.88
C ALA A 451 -38.06 -4.17 16.59
N ASN A 452 -38.83 -3.32 17.28
CA ASN A 452 -40.11 -3.66 17.90
C ASN A 452 -41.32 -3.46 16.96
N VAL A 453 -41.14 -2.72 15.86
CA VAL A 453 -42.20 -2.36 14.89
C VAL A 453 -41.97 -3.09 13.57
N TYR A 454 -40.75 -3.05 13.02
CA TYR A 454 -40.42 -3.64 11.73
C TYR A 454 -39.50 -4.85 11.85
N ASN A 455 -39.98 -6.01 11.38
CA ASN A 455 -39.19 -7.23 11.29
C ASN A 455 -38.83 -7.54 9.83
N LYS A 456 -37.60 -7.20 9.44
CA LYS A 456 -37.05 -7.41 8.09
C LYS A 456 -36.88 -8.89 7.68
N ALA A 457 -37.03 -9.85 8.59
CA ALA A 457 -37.04 -11.27 8.25
C ALA A 457 -38.42 -11.78 7.80
N VAL A 458 -39.49 -11.00 8.03
CA VAL A 458 -40.85 -11.34 7.61
C VAL A 458 -41.19 -10.59 6.33
N SER A 459 -41.49 -11.35 5.27
CA SER A 459 -41.93 -10.79 3.99
C SER A 459 -43.29 -10.09 4.13
N PRO A 460 -43.47 -8.91 3.48
CA PRO A 460 -44.77 -8.23 3.44
C PRO A 460 -45.68 -8.71 2.30
N THR A 461 -45.15 -9.40 1.29
CA THR A 461 -45.84 -9.63 0.01
C THR A 461 -45.29 -10.83 -0.75
N THR A 462 -46.16 -11.56 -1.42
CA THR A 462 -45.79 -12.63 -2.36
C THR A 462 -45.68 -12.15 -3.82
N SER A 463 -46.18 -10.96 -4.19
CA SER A 463 -46.02 -10.40 -5.55
C SER A 463 -44.95 -9.30 -5.57
N LEU A 464 -44.09 -9.37 -6.59
CA LEU A 464 -42.99 -8.45 -6.87
C LEU A 464 -43.15 -7.91 -8.30
N ASN A 465 -43.05 -6.60 -8.50
CA ASN A 465 -43.07 -5.99 -9.82
C ASN A 465 -41.63 -5.70 -10.30
N ILE A 466 -41.22 -6.26 -11.44
CA ILE A 466 -39.93 -5.97 -12.07
C ILE A 466 -40.07 -4.97 -13.23
N LYS A 467 -39.08 -4.07 -13.35
CA LYS A 467 -38.73 -3.37 -14.60
C LYS A 467 -37.20 -3.45 -14.75
N ALA A 468 -36.70 -3.68 -15.96
CA ALA A 468 -35.26 -3.90 -16.18
C ALA A 468 -34.79 -3.49 -17.57
N TYR A 469 -33.49 -3.26 -17.75
CA TYR A 469 -32.87 -3.06 -19.05
C TYR A 469 -31.37 -3.41 -19.04
N VAL A 470 -30.82 -3.65 -20.23
CA VAL A 470 -29.36 -3.81 -20.43
C VAL A 470 -28.74 -2.42 -20.54
N LEU A 471 -27.78 -2.11 -19.66
CA LEU A 471 -26.99 -0.88 -19.71
C LEU A 471 -25.96 -0.93 -20.83
N ASN A 472 -25.23 -2.06 -20.94
CA ASN A 472 -24.25 -2.29 -21.99
C ASN A 472 -23.89 -3.79 -22.13
N VAL A 473 -23.42 -4.20 -23.30
CA VAL A 473 -22.71 -5.48 -23.49
C VAL A 473 -21.21 -5.19 -23.42
N ILE A 474 -20.50 -5.86 -22.50
CA ILE A 474 -19.07 -5.64 -22.27
C ILE A 474 -18.22 -6.58 -23.14
N ASN A 475 -18.62 -7.84 -23.24
CA ASN A 475 -17.92 -8.85 -24.02
C ASN A 475 -18.89 -9.95 -24.50
N LEU A 476 -18.56 -10.60 -25.60
CA LEU A 476 -19.33 -11.68 -26.21
C LEU A 476 -18.35 -12.75 -26.73
N ASP A 477 -18.30 -13.90 -26.07
CA ASP A 477 -17.47 -15.04 -26.47
C ASP A 477 -18.35 -16.10 -27.14
N GLU A 478 -18.36 -16.06 -28.47
CA GLU A 478 -19.10 -17.01 -29.31
C GLU A 478 -18.61 -18.46 -29.16
N LYS A 479 -17.36 -18.67 -28.74
CA LYS A 479 -16.75 -19.99 -28.62
C LYS A 479 -16.98 -20.63 -27.24
N ALA A 480 -17.09 -19.80 -26.21
CA ALA A 480 -17.51 -20.20 -24.86
C ALA A 480 -19.04 -20.20 -24.66
N GLU A 481 -19.80 -19.75 -25.67
CA GLU A 481 -21.25 -19.53 -25.63
C GLU A 481 -21.67 -18.62 -24.46
N GLN A 482 -20.96 -17.49 -24.26
CA GLN A 482 -21.11 -16.60 -23.11
C GLN A 482 -21.19 -15.12 -23.49
N ILE A 483 -22.01 -14.36 -22.76
CA ILE A 483 -22.09 -12.89 -22.86
C ILE A 483 -21.91 -12.24 -21.49
N VAL A 484 -21.07 -11.20 -21.43
CA VAL A 484 -20.89 -10.34 -20.24
C VAL A 484 -21.73 -9.09 -20.45
N THR A 485 -22.75 -8.90 -19.61
CA THR A 485 -23.66 -7.75 -19.69
C THR A 485 -23.67 -6.96 -18.39
N SER A 486 -23.82 -5.64 -18.51
CA SER A 486 -24.24 -4.77 -17.43
C SER A 486 -25.75 -4.59 -17.53
N PHE A 487 -26.48 -4.80 -16.44
CA PHE A 487 -27.92 -4.60 -16.38
C PHE A 487 -28.31 -3.71 -15.20
N LYS A 488 -29.48 -3.09 -15.33
CA LYS A 488 -30.18 -2.44 -14.22
C LYS A 488 -31.59 -3.02 -14.12
N ALA A 489 -31.94 -3.50 -12.94
CA ALA A 489 -33.26 -4.01 -12.60
C ALA A 489 -33.76 -3.29 -11.36
N GLU A 490 -35.02 -2.87 -11.37
CA GLU A 490 -35.67 -2.29 -10.18
C GLU A 490 -36.87 -3.18 -9.83
N TYR A 491 -36.86 -3.66 -8.58
CA TYR A 491 -37.95 -4.45 -8.00
C TYR A 491 -38.80 -3.54 -7.11
N ALA A 492 -40.11 -3.55 -7.33
CA ALA A 492 -41.07 -2.77 -6.57
C ALA A 492 -42.11 -3.66 -5.89
N TRP A 493 -42.45 -3.35 -4.64
CA TRP A 493 -43.46 -4.05 -3.86
C TRP A 493 -44.13 -3.12 -2.86
N LYS A 494 -45.21 -3.59 -2.21
CA LYS A 494 -45.89 -2.86 -1.14
C LYS A 494 -45.60 -3.51 0.22
N ASP A 495 -45.33 -2.69 1.22
CA ASP A 495 -45.14 -3.07 2.61
C ASP A 495 -45.95 -2.14 3.51
N ASP A 496 -47.15 -2.59 3.90
CA ASP A 496 -48.12 -1.81 4.67
C ASP A 496 -47.57 -1.37 6.05
N ARG A 497 -46.47 -1.97 6.52
CA ARG A 497 -45.76 -1.60 7.75
C ARG A 497 -44.91 -0.33 7.60
N LEU A 498 -44.73 0.16 6.37
CA LEU A 498 -43.92 1.32 6.00
C LEU A 498 -44.76 2.49 5.46
N GLU A 499 -46.06 2.54 5.76
CA GLU A 499 -46.92 3.69 5.47
C GLU A 499 -46.76 4.80 6.54
N TRP A 500 -46.88 6.07 6.13
CA TRP A 500 -46.95 7.20 7.07
C TRP A 500 -47.74 8.39 6.53
N GLU A 501 -48.26 9.21 7.47
CA GLU A 501 -48.87 10.50 7.13
C GLU A 501 -47.78 11.58 6.96
N THR A 502 -47.65 12.12 5.75
CA THR A 502 -46.67 13.18 5.43
C THR A 502 -46.78 14.41 6.35
N LYS A 503 -48.00 14.72 6.83
CA LYS A 503 -48.28 15.83 7.76
C LYS A 503 -47.61 15.69 9.13
N GLN A 504 -47.37 14.46 9.60
CA GLN A 504 -46.78 14.21 10.92
C GLN A 504 -45.26 14.43 10.90
N TYR A 505 -44.62 14.19 9.75
CA TYR A 505 -43.17 14.21 9.57
C TYR A 505 -42.71 15.37 8.65
N GLY A 506 -43.22 16.58 8.90
CA GLY A 506 -42.76 17.81 8.24
C GLY A 506 -43.01 17.90 6.72
N GLY A 507 -43.93 17.09 6.17
CA GLY A 507 -44.26 17.06 4.74
C GLY A 507 -43.48 16.04 3.90
N LEU A 508 -42.68 15.15 4.52
CA LEU A 508 -41.91 14.12 3.82
C LEU A 508 -42.83 13.12 3.08
N ASP A 509 -42.71 13.07 1.75
CA ASP A 509 -43.43 12.14 0.86
C ASP A 509 -42.68 10.81 0.63
N ARG A 510 -41.37 10.80 0.87
CA ARG A 510 -40.48 9.66 0.62
C ARG A 510 -39.27 9.65 1.55
N MET A 511 -38.72 8.47 1.77
CA MET A 511 -37.42 8.29 2.45
C MET A 511 -36.49 7.37 1.65
N PHE A 512 -35.20 7.52 1.91
CA PHE A 512 -34.12 6.70 1.36
C PHE A 512 -33.31 6.13 2.53
N ILE A 513 -33.09 4.82 2.48
CA ILE A 513 -32.40 3.99 3.47
C ILE A 513 -31.56 2.91 2.76
N LEU A 514 -30.73 2.18 3.49
CA LEU A 514 -29.94 1.08 2.94
C LEU A 514 -30.75 -0.22 2.85
N ASP A 515 -30.49 -1.03 1.82
CA ASP A 515 -31.23 -2.27 1.52
C ASP A 515 -31.05 -3.41 2.54
N ASP A 516 -30.17 -3.25 3.53
CA ASP A 516 -30.02 -4.16 4.65
C ASP A 516 -30.97 -3.83 5.82
N GLN A 517 -31.56 -2.64 5.86
CA GLN A 517 -32.43 -2.20 6.97
C GLN A 517 -33.89 -2.66 6.81
N VAL A 518 -34.33 -2.93 5.59
CA VAL A 518 -35.66 -3.45 5.25
C VAL A 518 -35.64 -4.91 4.81
N TRP A 519 -36.80 -5.52 4.68
CA TRP A 519 -36.93 -6.78 3.94
C TRP A 519 -36.59 -6.54 2.47
N LYS A 520 -35.88 -7.48 1.83
CA LYS A 520 -35.69 -7.54 0.38
C LYS A 520 -35.82 -8.99 -0.09
N PRO A 521 -36.37 -9.24 -1.29
CA PRO A 521 -36.53 -10.60 -1.79
C PRO A 521 -35.18 -11.27 -2.09
N THR A 522 -35.03 -12.53 -1.69
CA THR A 522 -33.88 -13.34 -2.10
C THR A 522 -34.03 -13.74 -3.56
N LEU A 523 -33.14 -13.22 -4.40
CA LEU A 523 -33.11 -13.46 -5.84
C LEU A 523 -31.84 -14.22 -6.23
N ILE A 524 -32.00 -15.26 -7.06
CA ILE A 524 -30.92 -16.10 -7.58
C ILE A 524 -30.80 -15.88 -9.09
N LEU A 525 -29.58 -15.69 -9.61
CA LEU A 525 -29.33 -15.67 -11.04
C LEU A 525 -29.29 -17.11 -11.58
N GLU A 526 -30.24 -17.47 -12.43
CA GLU A 526 -30.17 -18.69 -13.25
C GLU A 526 -29.31 -18.43 -14.50
N ARG A 527 -28.64 -19.47 -15.02
CA ARG A 527 -27.76 -19.43 -16.21
C ARG A 527 -26.52 -18.51 -16.12
N ASN A 528 -26.15 -18.04 -14.93
CA ASN A 528 -24.90 -17.34 -14.71
C ASN A 528 -23.70 -18.31 -14.90
N ALA A 529 -22.77 -17.95 -15.77
CA ALA A 529 -21.55 -18.71 -16.10
C ALA A 529 -20.34 -18.33 -15.23
N ASP A 530 -20.40 -17.21 -14.50
CA ASP A 530 -19.35 -16.83 -13.57
C ASP A 530 -19.32 -17.77 -12.35
N THR A 531 -18.24 -18.52 -12.21
CA THR A 531 -17.97 -19.45 -11.10
C THR A 531 -17.58 -18.75 -9.79
N GLY A 532 -17.30 -17.44 -9.82
CA GLY A 532 -17.04 -16.62 -8.63
C GLY A 532 -18.30 -16.12 -7.93
N TYR A 533 -19.47 -16.23 -8.57
CA TYR A 533 -20.73 -15.73 -8.02
C TYR A 533 -21.22 -16.54 -6.81
N SER A 534 -21.08 -15.95 -5.63
CA SER A 534 -21.48 -16.54 -4.33
C SER A 534 -22.93 -16.25 -3.92
N GLY A 535 -23.69 -15.52 -4.75
CA GLY A 535 -25.04 -15.07 -4.46
C GLY A 535 -25.12 -13.64 -3.90
N GLY A 536 -26.19 -12.94 -4.27
CA GLY A 536 -26.46 -11.57 -3.81
C GLY A 536 -26.06 -10.48 -4.79
N PHE A 537 -26.20 -9.23 -4.36
CA PHE A 537 -26.00 -8.01 -5.16
C PHE A 537 -25.31 -6.94 -4.30
N PRO A 538 -24.64 -5.94 -4.89
CA PRO A 538 -24.07 -4.82 -4.14
C PRO A 538 -25.13 -4.06 -3.33
N GLN A 539 -24.75 -3.55 -2.17
CA GLN A 539 -25.63 -2.77 -1.29
C GLN A 539 -26.08 -1.48 -2.01
N SER A 540 -27.39 -1.21 -2.01
CA SER A 540 -27.99 -0.05 -2.66
C SER A 540 -28.93 0.71 -1.73
N GLU A 541 -29.27 1.95 -2.11
CA GLU A 541 -30.32 2.72 -1.42
C GLU A 541 -31.70 2.28 -1.91
N VAL A 542 -32.54 1.85 -0.97
CA VAL A 542 -33.96 1.58 -1.20
C VAL A 542 -34.75 2.87 -1.03
N LYS A 543 -35.58 3.17 -2.02
CA LYS A 543 -36.55 4.27 -1.99
C LYS A 543 -37.87 3.74 -1.42
N ILE A 544 -38.44 4.44 -0.45
CA ILE A 544 -39.76 4.14 0.12
C ILE A 544 -40.64 5.39 -0.02
N LEU A 545 -41.87 5.21 -0.49
CA LEU A 545 -42.89 6.24 -0.58
C LEU A 545 -43.87 6.13 0.61
N ASN A 546 -44.52 7.23 0.97
CA ASN A 546 -45.40 7.28 2.16
C ASN A 546 -46.66 6.37 2.10
N ASN A 547 -46.96 5.80 0.93
CA ASN A 547 -47.99 4.79 0.67
C ASN A 547 -47.50 3.34 0.88
N GLY A 548 -46.33 3.14 1.49
CA GLY A 548 -45.73 1.83 1.72
C GLY A 548 -45.17 1.17 0.45
N GLU A 549 -45.09 1.90 -0.68
CA GLU A 549 -44.47 1.42 -1.91
C GLU A 549 -42.95 1.52 -1.81
N VAL A 550 -42.29 0.37 -1.94
CA VAL A 550 -40.85 0.20 -1.82
C VAL A 550 -40.26 -0.07 -3.20
N THR A 551 -39.15 0.58 -3.55
CA THR A 551 -38.41 0.35 -4.80
C THR A 551 -36.93 0.07 -4.48
N TRP A 552 -36.46 -1.13 -4.82
CA TRP A 552 -35.08 -1.57 -4.66
C TRP A 552 -34.37 -1.62 -6.02
N PRO A 553 -33.36 -0.76 -6.27
CA PRO A 553 -32.55 -0.81 -7.46
C PRO A 553 -31.38 -1.79 -7.32
N ILE A 554 -31.18 -2.59 -8.37
CA ILE A 554 -30.06 -3.51 -8.56
C ILE A 554 -29.33 -3.11 -9.84
N GLU A 555 -28.04 -2.85 -9.75
CA GLU A 555 -27.17 -2.59 -10.90
C GLU A 555 -25.94 -3.49 -10.77
N SER A 556 -25.67 -4.31 -11.78
CA SER A 556 -24.66 -5.37 -11.67
C SER A 556 -24.13 -5.83 -13.04
N LEU A 557 -22.96 -6.46 -13.00
CA LEU A 557 -22.40 -7.21 -14.12
C LEU A 557 -22.75 -8.69 -13.97
N THR A 558 -23.06 -9.36 -15.07
CA THR A 558 -23.31 -10.82 -15.11
C THR A 558 -22.78 -11.43 -16.40
N THR A 559 -22.16 -12.60 -16.27
CA THR A 559 -21.77 -13.45 -17.40
C THR A 559 -22.84 -14.53 -17.52
N THR A 560 -23.61 -14.55 -18.61
CA THR A 560 -24.67 -15.56 -18.82
C THR A 560 -24.34 -16.49 -19.98
N THR A 561 -24.83 -17.73 -19.90
CA THR A 561 -24.76 -18.66 -21.02
C THR A 561 -25.79 -18.33 -22.10
N CYS A 562 -25.35 -18.41 -23.34
CA CYS A 562 -26.15 -18.23 -24.54
C CYS A 562 -26.45 -19.58 -25.19
N ILE A 563 -27.44 -19.60 -26.09
CA ILE A 563 -27.70 -20.70 -27.01
C ILE A 563 -27.54 -20.15 -28.42
N LEU A 564 -26.56 -20.68 -29.15
CA LEU A 564 -26.28 -20.37 -30.55
C LEU A 564 -26.86 -21.47 -31.46
N ASP A 565 -27.52 -21.11 -32.56
CA ASP A 565 -27.83 -22.04 -33.65
C ASP A 565 -26.85 -21.81 -34.83
N PRO A 566 -25.74 -22.56 -34.92
CA PRO A 566 -24.75 -22.39 -35.98
C PRO A 566 -25.20 -23.01 -37.32
N PHE A 567 -26.40 -23.60 -37.43
CA PHE A 567 -26.82 -24.30 -38.64
C PHE A 567 -26.83 -23.39 -39.89
N LEU A 568 -27.28 -22.13 -39.74
CA LEU A 568 -27.37 -21.14 -40.81
C LEU A 568 -26.16 -20.18 -40.90
N PHE A 569 -25.07 -20.44 -40.17
CA PHE A 569 -23.87 -19.59 -40.18
C PHE A 569 -23.41 -19.22 -41.62
N PRO A 570 -23.12 -17.94 -41.93
CA PRO A 570 -22.99 -16.79 -41.02
C PRO A 570 -24.28 -15.96 -40.81
N GLN A 571 -25.44 -16.49 -41.18
CA GLN A 571 -26.75 -15.87 -40.90
C GLN A 571 -27.42 -16.57 -39.71
N ASP A 572 -26.64 -16.70 -38.63
CA ASP A 572 -26.99 -17.32 -37.37
C ASP A 572 -27.65 -16.35 -36.37
N ASN A 573 -28.44 -16.93 -35.46
CA ASN A 573 -29.07 -16.24 -34.34
C ASN A 573 -28.52 -16.81 -33.03
N MET A 574 -28.36 -15.94 -32.04
CA MET A 574 -27.94 -16.28 -30.67
C MET A 574 -28.97 -15.76 -29.67
N THR A 575 -29.25 -16.55 -28.64
CA THR A 575 -30.21 -16.20 -27.58
C THR A 575 -29.54 -16.33 -26.22
N CYS A 576 -29.42 -15.22 -25.50
CA CYS A 576 -28.86 -15.16 -24.15
C CYS A 576 -29.95 -14.69 -23.18
N ALA A 577 -29.93 -15.12 -21.92
CA ALA A 577 -30.96 -14.70 -20.96
C ALA A 577 -30.39 -14.50 -19.55
N VAL A 578 -30.53 -13.27 -19.02
CA VAL A 578 -30.33 -12.98 -17.61
C VAL A 578 -31.65 -13.28 -16.90
N CYS A 579 -31.70 -14.39 -16.17
CA CYS A 579 -32.91 -14.83 -15.46
C CYS A 579 -32.72 -14.71 -13.94
N TRP A 580 -33.64 -14.01 -13.27
CA TRP A 580 -33.75 -13.97 -11.82
C TRP A 580 -34.86 -14.91 -11.35
N ARG A 581 -34.59 -15.69 -10.31
CA ARG A 581 -35.56 -16.55 -9.63
C ARG A 581 -35.73 -16.11 -8.18
N ALA A 582 -36.98 -15.88 -7.78
CA ALA A 582 -37.37 -15.74 -6.38
C ALA A 582 -37.69 -17.13 -5.77
N GLY A 583 -37.88 -17.17 -4.44
CA GLY A 583 -38.38 -18.37 -3.76
C GLY A 583 -39.73 -18.85 -4.31
N GLU A 584 -40.09 -20.11 -4.04
CA GLU A 584 -41.22 -20.78 -4.71
C GLU A 584 -42.60 -20.26 -4.30
N GLU A 585 -42.67 -19.48 -3.21
CA GLU A 585 -43.88 -18.81 -2.71
C GLU A 585 -44.14 -17.43 -3.36
N TYR A 586 -43.21 -16.93 -4.19
CA TYR A 586 -43.27 -15.58 -4.77
C TYR A 586 -43.67 -15.60 -6.25
N ALA A 587 -44.46 -14.61 -6.67
CA ALA A 587 -44.69 -14.26 -8.06
C ALA A 587 -43.87 -13.03 -8.45
N ILE A 588 -43.27 -13.05 -9.64
CA ILE A 588 -42.69 -11.87 -10.28
C ILE A 588 -43.58 -11.53 -11.48
N ASP A 589 -44.17 -10.35 -11.43
CA ASP A 589 -44.94 -9.71 -12.50
C ASP A 589 -44.08 -8.58 -13.10
N CYS A 590 -44.27 -8.18 -14.37
CA CYS A 590 -43.63 -6.96 -14.88
C CYS A 590 -44.49 -5.71 -14.67
N SER A 591 -43.84 -4.57 -14.38
CA SER A 591 -44.52 -3.30 -14.15
C SER A 591 -45.36 -2.88 -15.36
N ASN A 592 -46.53 -2.31 -15.09
CA ASN A 592 -47.41 -1.70 -16.11
C ASN A 592 -47.04 -0.26 -16.47
N SER A 593 -46.07 0.38 -15.78
CA SER A 593 -45.65 1.75 -16.10
C SER A 593 -44.22 2.07 -15.65
N THR A 594 -43.63 3.11 -16.26
CA THR A 594 -42.36 3.72 -15.84
C THR A 594 -42.62 5.07 -15.16
N THR A 595 -42.34 5.15 -13.86
CA THR A 595 -42.37 6.41 -13.09
C THR A 595 -41.05 7.19 -13.15
N HIS A 596 -40.10 6.74 -13.98
CA HIS A 596 -38.76 7.32 -14.14
C HIS A 596 -38.66 8.11 -15.46
N LYS A 597 -37.71 9.05 -15.53
CA LYS A 597 -37.44 9.82 -16.75
C LYS A 597 -36.69 9.03 -17.82
N ASP A 598 -36.04 7.93 -17.44
CA ASP A 598 -35.29 7.07 -18.36
C ASP A 598 -36.26 6.22 -19.19
N SER A 599 -36.30 6.50 -20.49
CA SER A 599 -37.13 5.80 -21.49
C SER A 599 -36.79 4.33 -21.68
N ASN A 600 -35.67 3.87 -21.13
CA ASN A 600 -35.02 2.61 -21.51
C ASN A 600 -35.48 1.41 -20.66
N PHE A 601 -36.23 1.63 -19.58
CA PHE A 601 -36.77 0.55 -18.74
C PHE A 601 -37.84 -0.25 -19.48
N LEU A 602 -37.59 -1.54 -19.67
CA LEU A 602 -38.57 -2.48 -20.22
C LEU A 602 -39.64 -2.82 -19.17
N THR A 603 -40.84 -3.07 -19.66
CA THR A 603 -42.09 -3.24 -18.90
C THR A 603 -43.01 -4.25 -19.60
N CYS A 604 -44.11 -4.65 -18.96
CA CYS A 604 -45.14 -5.50 -19.58
C CYS A 604 -45.89 -4.82 -20.77
N GLN A 605 -45.59 -3.56 -21.12
CA GLN A 605 -46.22 -2.82 -22.22
C GLN A 605 -45.23 -2.35 -23.30
N ASN A 606 -44.01 -1.95 -22.89
CA ASN A 606 -42.87 -1.76 -23.76
C ASN A 606 -41.84 -2.82 -23.36
N ASP A 607 -41.97 -4.02 -23.92
CA ASP A 607 -41.18 -5.21 -23.56
C ASP A 607 -39.92 -5.37 -24.41
N GLU A 608 -39.89 -4.81 -25.63
CA GLU A 608 -38.74 -4.82 -26.55
C GLU A 608 -37.91 -3.52 -26.52
N ALA A 609 -36.57 -3.65 -26.59
CA ALA A 609 -35.66 -2.57 -26.99
C ALA A 609 -34.58 -3.09 -27.95
N ASP A 610 -34.23 -2.31 -28.97
CA ASP A 610 -33.16 -2.64 -29.92
C ASP A 610 -31.78 -2.53 -29.25
N ILE A 611 -30.87 -3.45 -29.60
CA ILE A 611 -29.49 -3.49 -29.09
C ILE A 611 -28.49 -3.79 -30.21
N VAL A 612 -27.34 -3.12 -30.20
CA VAL A 612 -26.27 -3.29 -31.19
C VAL A 612 -24.93 -3.39 -30.47
N THR A 613 -24.15 -4.43 -30.78
CA THR A 613 -22.85 -4.68 -30.17
C THR A 613 -21.91 -5.35 -31.19
N GLY A 614 -20.94 -4.60 -31.69
CA GLY A 614 -20.01 -5.07 -32.73
C GLY A 614 -20.73 -5.52 -34.00
N GLU A 615 -20.46 -6.75 -34.44
CA GLU A 615 -21.08 -7.39 -35.61
C GLU A 615 -22.49 -7.96 -35.34
N TRP A 616 -23.00 -7.83 -34.10
CA TRP A 616 -24.30 -8.35 -33.67
C TRP A 616 -25.32 -7.23 -33.47
N SER A 617 -26.52 -7.44 -34.02
CA SER A 617 -27.68 -6.56 -33.87
C SER A 617 -28.89 -7.37 -33.41
N GLY A 618 -29.79 -6.80 -32.62
CA GLY A 618 -30.85 -7.60 -32.04
C GLY A 618 -31.82 -6.82 -31.16
N LYS A 619 -32.56 -7.56 -30.35
CA LYS A 619 -33.53 -7.03 -29.39
C LYS A 619 -33.33 -7.64 -28.01
N THR A 620 -33.48 -6.80 -26.98
CA THR A 620 -33.65 -7.23 -25.60
C THR A 620 -35.15 -7.27 -25.30
N THR A 621 -35.60 -8.35 -24.67
CA THR A 621 -37.00 -8.57 -24.29
C THR A 621 -37.11 -8.85 -22.79
N LEU A 622 -38.04 -8.20 -22.08
CA LEU A 622 -38.30 -8.51 -20.66
C LEU A 622 -39.54 -9.39 -20.53
N SER A 623 -39.38 -10.56 -19.89
CA SER A 623 -40.45 -11.49 -19.60
C SER A 623 -40.51 -11.84 -18.11
N ALA A 624 -41.71 -12.07 -17.59
CA ALA A 624 -41.93 -12.52 -16.22
C ALA A 624 -42.99 -13.63 -16.20
N ARG A 625 -42.78 -14.69 -15.41
CA ARG A 625 -43.67 -15.85 -15.32
C ARG A 625 -43.44 -16.60 -14.01
N ASN A 626 -44.50 -16.79 -13.23
CA ASN A 626 -44.43 -17.45 -11.91
C ASN A 626 -43.36 -16.78 -11.04
N ASN A 627 -42.42 -17.53 -10.47
CA ASN A 627 -41.35 -17.01 -9.62
C ASN A 627 -40.07 -16.60 -10.38
N THR A 628 -40.10 -16.53 -11.72
CA THR A 628 -38.93 -16.13 -12.52
C THR A 628 -39.21 -14.94 -13.46
N ALA A 629 -38.19 -14.11 -13.65
CA ALA A 629 -38.17 -13.06 -14.66
C ALA A 629 -36.89 -13.16 -15.47
N CYS A 630 -36.99 -13.07 -16.79
CA CYS A 630 -35.89 -13.23 -17.73
C CYS A 630 -35.81 -12.02 -18.68
N LEU A 631 -34.65 -11.37 -18.66
CA LEU A 631 -34.23 -10.37 -19.64
C LEU A 631 -33.47 -11.11 -20.75
N THR A 632 -34.17 -11.39 -21.85
CA THR A 632 -33.68 -12.22 -22.96
C THR A 632 -33.19 -11.36 -24.12
N LEU A 633 -31.91 -11.50 -24.45
CA LEU A 633 -31.26 -10.86 -25.58
C LEU A 633 -31.31 -11.82 -26.78
N THR A 634 -32.02 -11.42 -27.84
CA THR A 634 -32.05 -12.12 -29.13
C THR A 634 -31.16 -11.37 -30.12
N LEU A 635 -29.99 -11.93 -30.42
CA LEU A 635 -28.96 -11.33 -31.25
C LEU A 635 -28.84 -12.04 -32.60
N LYS A 636 -28.52 -11.28 -33.65
CA LYS A 636 -28.30 -11.76 -35.02
C LYS A 636 -27.05 -11.11 -35.61
N ARG A 637 -26.21 -11.93 -36.24
CA ARG A 637 -24.95 -11.51 -36.87
C ARG A 637 -25.19 -10.74 -38.18
N ASP A 638 -24.33 -9.76 -38.50
CA ASP A 638 -24.13 -9.31 -39.88
C ASP A 638 -23.27 -10.34 -40.65
N PRO A 639 -23.82 -11.05 -41.65
CA PRO A 639 -23.07 -12.07 -42.38
C PRO A 639 -22.03 -11.51 -43.37
N THR A 640 -22.01 -10.19 -43.60
CA THR A 640 -21.28 -9.55 -44.71
C THR A 640 -19.78 -9.84 -44.70
N TYR A 641 -19.14 -9.81 -43.52
CA TYR A 641 -17.72 -10.13 -43.37
C TYR A 641 -17.43 -11.58 -43.81
N HIS A 642 -18.14 -12.54 -43.22
CA HIS A 642 -17.93 -13.97 -43.49
C HIS A 642 -18.30 -14.39 -44.92
N TYR A 643 -19.29 -13.75 -45.56
CA TYR A 643 -19.54 -13.96 -47.00
C TYR A 643 -18.29 -13.64 -47.84
N SER A 644 -17.60 -12.54 -47.53
CA SER A 644 -16.38 -12.14 -48.23
C SER A 644 -15.16 -13.00 -47.86
N THR A 645 -14.99 -13.39 -46.60
CA THR A 645 -13.75 -14.01 -46.10
C THR A 645 -13.76 -15.54 -46.05
N THR A 646 -14.93 -16.18 -45.87
CA THR A 646 -15.02 -17.65 -45.71
C THR A 646 -15.74 -18.32 -46.88
N ILE A 647 -16.87 -17.78 -47.33
CA ILE A 647 -17.70 -18.41 -48.37
C ILE A 647 -17.14 -18.13 -49.78
N SER A 648 -16.73 -16.90 -50.08
CA SER A 648 -16.17 -16.54 -51.39
C SER A 648 -14.95 -17.41 -51.80
N PRO A 649 -13.93 -17.63 -50.95
CA PRO A 649 -12.82 -18.54 -51.29
C PRO A 649 -13.27 -19.99 -51.56
N CYS A 650 -14.24 -20.52 -50.79
CA CYS A 650 -14.76 -21.87 -51.01
C CYS A 650 -15.44 -22.00 -52.38
N LEU A 651 -16.23 -21.00 -52.79
CA LEU A 651 -16.85 -20.97 -54.12
C LEU A 651 -15.80 -20.90 -55.24
N ILE A 652 -14.75 -20.09 -55.05
CA ILE A 652 -13.62 -20.01 -56.00
C ILE A 652 -12.94 -21.38 -56.13
N LEU A 653 -12.64 -22.08 -55.03
CA LEU A 653 -12.02 -23.41 -55.08
C LEU A 653 -12.88 -24.46 -55.81
N ILE A 654 -14.20 -24.44 -55.60
CA ILE A 654 -15.14 -25.32 -56.33
C ILE A 654 -15.10 -25.04 -57.85
N ILE A 655 -15.03 -23.76 -58.25
CA ILE A 655 -14.90 -23.35 -59.66
C ILE A 655 -13.54 -23.76 -60.24
N LEU A 656 -12.45 -23.57 -59.50
CA LEU A 656 -11.09 -23.96 -59.93
C LEU A 656 -10.99 -25.48 -60.16
N MET A 657 -11.70 -26.31 -59.40
CA MET A 657 -11.76 -27.76 -59.68
C MET A 657 -12.38 -28.07 -61.06
N ILE A 658 -13.35 -27.29 -61.55
CA ILE A 658 -13.91 -27.49 -62.90
C ILE A 658 -12.83 -27.28 -63.98
N ILE A 659 -11.88 -26.36 -63.75
CA ILE A 659 -10.76 -26.10 -64.68
C ILE A 659 -9.86 -27.33 -64.82
N THR A 660 -9.73 -28.19 -63.80
CA THR A 660 -8.98 -29.46 -63.92
C THR A 660 -9.52 -30.36 -65.03
N PHE A 661 -10.83 -30.33 -65.30
CA PHE A 661 -11.50 -31.11 -66.37
C PHE A 661 -11.53 -30.39 -67.73
N ILE A 662 -11.10 -29.13 -67.78
CA ILE A 662 -10.95 -28.35 -69.01
C ILE A 662 -9.51 -28.46 -69.53
N MET A 663 -8.54 -28.65 -68.64
CA MET A 663 -7.13 -28.86 -68.97
C MET A 663 -6.93 -30.18 -69.77
N PRO A 664 -6.16 -30.16 -70.88
CA PRO A 664 -5.88 -31.36 -71.67
C PRO A 664 -5.23 -32.46 -70.83
N ILE A 665 -5.60 -33.71 -71.12
CA ILE A 665 -5.13 -34.93 -70.42
C ILE A 665 -3.60 -35.09 -70.57
N ASP A 666 -3.09 -34.57 -71.68
CA ASP A 666 -1.71 -34.68 -72.18
C ASP A 666 -0.70 -33.84 -71.35
N LYS A 667 -1.18 -33.03 -70.40
CA LYS A 667 -0.34 -32.21 -69.51
C LYS A 667 -0.34 -32.74 -68.08
N GLY A 668 0.81 -33.25 -67.64
CA GLY A 668 0.99 -33.85 -66.31
C GLY A 668 0.66 -32.94 -65.12
N ASP A 669 0.76 -31.62 -65.29
CA ASP A 669 0.43 -30.60 -64.27
C ASP A 669 -1.00 -30.71 -63.73
N ARG A 670 -1.91 -31.32 -64.50
CA ARG A 670 -3.33 -31.50 -64.18
C ARG A 670 -3.56 -32.18 -62.83
N ILE A 671 -2.77 -33.19 -62.48
CA ILE A 671 -2.89 -33.87 -61.17
C ILE A 671 -2.43 -32.95 -60.05
N GLY A 672 -1.30 -32.25 -60.23
CA GLY A 672 -0.76 -31.31 -59.24
C GLY A 672 -1.76 -30.19 -58.91
N PHE A 673 -2.36 -29.58 -59.94
CA PHE A 673 -3.37 -28.54 -59.76
C PHE A 673 -4.65 -29.05 -59.07
N GLY A 674 -5.11 -30.27 -59.37
CA GLY A 674 -6.25 -30.86 -58.67
C GLY A 674 -5.98 -31.18 -57.20
N VAL A 675 -4.76 -31.63 -56.87
CA VAL A 675 -4.34 -31.90 -55.48
C VAL A 675 -4.19 -30.61 -54.66
N THR A 676 -3.64 -29.54 -55.23
CA THR A 676 -3.52 -28.26 -54.51
C THR A 676 -4.88 -27.63 -54.22
N VAL A 677 -5.83 -27.67 -55.17
CA VAL A 677 -7.21 -27.21 -54.93
C VAL A 677 -7.91 -28.04 -53.84
N LEU A 678 -7.69 -29.35 -53.80
CA LEU A 678 -8.20 -30.21 -52.71
C LEU A 678 -7.59 -29.85 -51.35
N LEU A 679 -6.27 -29.64 -51.28
CA LEU A 679 -5.59 -29.23 -50.03
C LEU A 679 -6.09 -27.86 -49.54
N SER A 680 -6.26 -26.88 -50.44
CA SER A 680 -6.83 -25.57 -50.11
C SER A 680 -8.26 -25.67 -49.56
N MET A 681 -9.06 -26.64 -50.01
CA MET A 681 -10.40 -26.87 -49.49
C MET A 681 -10.37 -27.48 -48.07
N VAL A 682 -9.40 -28.35 -47.77
CA VAL A 682 -9.16 -28.87 -46.40
C VAL A 682 -8.77 -27.74 -45.45
N VAL A 683 -7.85 -26.86 -45.86
CA VAL A 683 -7.48 -25.66 -45.07
C VAL A 683 -8.69 -24.77 -44.84
N SER A 684 -9.54 -24.58 -45.85
CA SER A 684 -10.77 -23.79 -45.74
C SER A 684 -11.76 -24.39 -44.72
N LEU A 685 -11.88 -25.73 -44.64
CA LEU A 685 -12.68 -26.38 -43.59
C LEU A 685 -12.11 -26.10 -42.19
N VAL A 686 -10.79 -26.27 -42.00
CA VAL A 686 -10.14 -26.04 -40.70
C VAL A 686 -10.38 -24.62 -40.20
N VAL A 687 -10.26 -23.62 -41.09
CA VAL A 687 -10.57 -22.21 -40.80
C VAL A 687 -12.04 -22.03 -40.37
N VAL A 688 -13.00 -22.57 -41.12
CA VAL A 688 -14.43 -22.50 -40.76
C VAL A 688 -14.73 -23.15 -39.41
N THR A 689 -14.11 -24.30 -39.11
CA THR A 689 -14.26 -24.96 -37.80
C THR A 689 -13.52 -24.26 -36.66
N GLY A 690 -12.61 -23.33 -36.95
CA GLY A 690 -11.82 -22.60 -35.95
C GLY A 690 -12.57 -21.44 -35.29
N PHE A 691 -13.55 -20.86 -35.98
CA PHE A 691 -14.33 -19.70 -35.52
C PHE A 691 -15.55 -20.05 -34.65
N LEU A 692 -15.94 -21.32 -34.56
CA LEU A 692 -17.22 -21.73 -33.99
C LEU A 692 -17.06 -22.48 -32.66
N PRO A 693 -18.06 -22.43 -31.76
CA PRO A 693 -18.09 -23.27 -30.56
C PRO A 693 -18.18 -24.76 -30.93
N VAL A 694 -17.82 -25.62 -29.97
CA VAL A 694 -17.96 -27.08 -30.10
C VAL A 694 -19.42 -27.48 -29.82
N SER A 695 -20.32 -27.02 -30.67
CA SER A 695 -21.75 -27.27 -30.59
C SER A 695 -22.13 -28.70 -31.04
N SER A 696 -23.31 -29.15 -30.65
CA SER A 696 -23.84 -30.49 -31.01
C SER A 696 -24.22 -30.64 -32.49
N THR A 697 -24.31 -29.52 -33.24
CA THR A 697 -24.71 -29.48 -34.64
C THR A 697 -23.60 -28.89 -35.53
N LEU A 698 -23.28 -29.58 -36.63
CA LEU A 698 -22.38 -29.04 -37.66
C LEU A 698 -23.09 -27.99 -38.54
N PRO A 699 -22.44 -26.86 -38.86
CA PRO A 699 -22.98 -25.85 -39.77
C PRO A 699 -23.29 -26.41 -41.16
N PHE A 700 -24.31 -25.86 -41.82
CA PHE A 700 -24.61 -26.17 -43.23
C PHE A 700 -23.37 -26.01 -44.14
N ILE A 701 -22.62 -24.91 -43.98
CA ILE A 701 -21.44 -24.64 -44.80
C ILE A 701 -20.32 -25.67 -44.59
N ALA A 702 -20.10 -26.14 -43.36
CA ALA A 702 -19.11 -27.18 -43.07
C ALA A 702 -19.51 -28.52 -43.70
N MET A 703 -20.80 -28.90 -43.60
CA MET A 703 -21.34 -30.10 -44.26
C MET A 703 -21.24 -30.02 -45.79
N LEU A 704 -21.51 -28.84 -46.38
CA LEU A 704 -21.31 -28.62 -47.81
C LEU A 704 -19.84 -28.75 -48.22
N ILE A 705 -18.91 -28.17 -47.47
CA ILE A 705 -17.46 -28.29 -47.72
C ILE A 705 -17.01 -29.76 -47.65
N ILE A 706 -17.46 -30.52 -46.65
CA ILE A 706 -17.15 -31.96 -46.51
C ILE A 706 -17.65 -32.76 -47.73
N VAL A 707 -18.90 -32.55 -48.16
CA VAL A 707 -19.46 -33.23 -49.33
C VAL A 707 -18.73 -32.81 -50.62
N CYS A 708 -18.41 -31.53 -50.79
CA CYS A 708 -17.62 -31.05 -51.92
C CYS A 708 -16.22 -31.68 -51.94
N MET A 709 -15.51 -31.76 -50.81
CA MET A 709 -14.20 -32.44 -50.74
C MET A 709 -14.28 -33.92 -51.08
N ALA A 710 -15.31 -34.64 -50.60
CA ALA A 710 -15.51 -36.04 -50.93
C ALA A 710 -15.77 -36.26 -52.42
N LEU A 711 -16.57 -35.39 -53.04
CA LEU A 711 -16.76 -35.36 -54.50
C LEU A 711 -15.45 -35.04 -55.23
N MET A 712 -14.73 -33.98 -54.84
CA MET A 712 -13.44 -33.59 -55.43
C MET A 712 -12.42 -34.73 -55.39
N ALA A 713 -12.31 -35.44 -54.27
CA ALA A 713 -11.42 -36.61 -54.13
C ALA A 713 -11.85 -37.78 -55.01
N LEU A 714 -13.15 -38.12 -55.05
CA LEU A 714 -13.68 -39.16 -55.93
C LEU A 714 -13.44 -38.84 -57.41
N PHE A 715 -13.71 -37.60 -57.81
CA PHE A 715 -13.54 -37.14 -59.19
C PHE A 715 -12.05 -37.08 -59.58
N MET A 716 -11.13 -36.74 -58.66
CA MET A 716 -9.68 -36.87 -58.86
C MET A 716 -9.20 -38.33 -59.00
N LEU A 717 -9.85 -39.29 -58.34
CA LEU A 717 -9.59 -40.70 -58.62
C LEU A 717 -10.09 -41.11 -60.02
N THR A 718 -11.17 -40.50 -60.53
CA THR A 718 -11.59 -40.74 -61.92
C THR A 718 -10.61 -40.15 -62.95
N THR A 719 -10.00 -38.98 -62.70
CA THR A 719 -9.02 -38.40 -63.64
C THR A 719 -7.75 -39.26 -63.70
N LEU A 720 -7.26 -39.77 -62.56
CA LEU A 720 -6.18 -40.74 -62.53
C LEU A 720 -6.51 -42.01 -63.34
N PHE A 721 -7.73 -42.55 -63.20
CA PHE A 721 -8.19 -43.70 -63.97
C PHE A 721 -8.31 -43.41 -65.48
N ILE A 722 -8.73 -42.20 -65.86
CA ILE A 722 -8.82 -41.76 -67.26
C ILE A 722 -7.42 -41.62 -67.88
N ILE A 723 -6.42 -41.12 -67.14
CA ILE A 723 -5.02 -41.07 -67.58
C ILE A 723 -4.46 -42.50 -67.78
N ILE A 724 -4.76 -43.43 -66.87
CA ILE A 724 -4.41 -44.87 -67.00
C ILE A 724 -5.13 -45.54 -68.19
N ILE A 725 -6.24 -44.98 -68.68
CA ILE A 725 -6.88 -45.40 -69.93
C ILE A 725 -6.22 -44.75 -71.16
N HIS A 726 -5.81 -43.48 -71.07
CA HIS A 726 -5.21 -42.72 -72.18
C HIS A 726 -3.95 -43.40 -72.75
N ASP A 727 -3.05 -43.86 -71.87
CA ASP A 727 -1.77 -44.49 -72.25
C ASP A 727 -1.91 -45.94 -72.78
N LYS A 728 -3.12 -46.49 -72.85
CA LYS A 728 -3.33 -47.87 -73.35
C LYS A 728 -3.32 -47.92 -74.87
N LYS A 729 -2.38 -48.71 -75.42
CA LYS A 729 -2.25 -48.93 -76.87
C LYS A 729 -3.02 -50.19 -77.30
N GLY A 730 -3.72 -50.10 -78.44
CA GLY A 730 -4.52 -51.18 -79.02
C GLY A 730 -5.98 -50.80 -79.31
N PRO A 731 -6.80 -51.73 -79.84
CA PRO A 731 -8.22 -51.47 -80.13
C PRO A 731 -9.10 -51.54 -78.87
N VAL A 732 -10.16 -50.74 -78.85
CA VAL A 732 -11.18 -50.70 -77.79
C VAL A 732 -12.21 -51.82 -78.01
N PRO A 733 -12.69 -52.51 -76.94
CA PRO A 733 -13.71 -53.54 -77.06
C PRO A 733 -14.95 -53.07 -77.83
N LYS A 734 -15.46 -53.91 -78.75
CA LYS A 734 -16.54 -53.55 -79.70
C LYS A 734 -17.79 -52.96 -79.04
N TRP A 735 -18.13 -53.40 -77.83
CA TRP A 735 -19.23 -52.83 -77.02
C TRP A 735 -18.92 -51.40 -76.56
N ALA A 736 -17.72 -51.16 -76.04
CA ALA A 736 -17.27 -49.85 -75.57
C ALA A 736 -17.11 -48.84 -76.72
N ARG A 737 -16.53 -49.26 -77.86
CA ARG A 737 -16.49 -48.45 -79.10
C ARG A 737 -17.90 -48.05 -79.56
N THR A 738 -18.89 -48.93 -79.41
CA THR A 738 -20.29 -48.64 -79.77
C THR A 738 -21.00 -47.74 -78.75
N ILE A 739 -20.73 -47.89 -77.46
CA ILE A 739 -21.40 -47.09 -76.41
C ILE A 739 -20.75 -45.71 -76.26
N PHE A 740 -19.44 -45.64 -76.03
CA PHE A 740 -18.75 -44.39 -75.72
C PHE A 740 -18.54 -43.53 -76.98
N LEU A 741 -17.86 -44.04 -78.01
CA LEU A 741 -17.45 -43.24 -79.19
C LEU A 741 -18.58 -42.90 -80.16
N LYS A 742 -19.78 -43.49 -80.01
CA LYS A 742 -20.95 -43.25 -80.87
C LYS A 742 -22.18 -42.71 -80.15
N HIS A 743 -22.57 -43.26 -79.00
CA HIS A 743 -23.78 -42.81 -78.29
C HIS A 743 -23.46 -41.71 -77.27
N ILE A 744 -22.50 -41.94 -76.37
CA ILE A 744 -22.13 -40.96 -75.33
C ILE A 744 -21.43 -39.74 -75.96
N ALA A 745 -20.51 -39.93 -76.90
CA ALA A 745 -19.89 -38.83 -77.66
C ALA A 745 -20.93 -37.93 -78.36
N ARG A 746 -22.02 -38.52 -78.88
CA ARG A 746 -23.12 -37.78 -79.51
C ARG A 746 -24.02 -37.07 -78.49
N ALA A 747 -24.22 -37.65 -77.30
CA ALA A 747 -24.93 -37.01 -76.19
C ALA A 747 -24.14 -35.83 -75.60
N LEU A 748 -22.80 -35.94 -75.55
CA LEU A 748 -21.87 -34.89 -75.12
C LEU A 748 -21.53 -33.88 -76.24
N LEU A 749 -22.32 -33.82 -77.32
CA LEU A 749 -22.17 -32.92 -78.48
C LEU A 749 -20.83 -33.02 -79.24
N MET A 750 -19.99 -34.03 -78.97
CA MET A 750 -18.71 -34.26 -79.65
C MET A 750 -18.85 -34.94 -81.03
N GLY A 751 -20.09 -35.32 -81.40
CA GLY A 751 -20.41 -35.98 -82.66
C GLY A 751 -20.23 -37.50 -82.63
N ASP A 752 -20.19 -38.11 -83.82
CA ASP A 752 -19.95 -39.54 -84.00
C ASP A 752 -18.45 -39.76 -84.30
N LEU A 753 -17.65 -39.95 -83.24
CA LEU A 753 -16.19 -40.10 -83.35
C LEU A 753 -15.80 -41.35 -84.14
N THR A 754 -16.68 -42.35 -84.22
CA THR A 754 -16.53 -43.50 -85.12
C THR A 754 -16.37 -43.12 -86.59
N LYS A 755 -16.79 -41.90 -86.99
CA LYS A 755 -16.59 -41.37 -88.35
C LYS A 755 -15.23 -40.73 -88.60
N LYS A 756 -14.47 -40.33 -87.57
CA LYS A 756 -13.07 -39.90 -87.74
C LYS A 756 -12.20 -41.10 -88.13
N LEU A 757 -12.23 -42.13 -87.28
CA LEU A 757 -11.60 -43.44 -87.53
C LEU A 757 -11.94 -43.97 -88.94
N LYS A 758 -13.21 -43.89 -89.36
CA LYS A 758 -13.61 -44.31 -90.72
C LYS A 758 -13.13 -43.41 -91.86
N LYS A 759 -12.84 -42.13 -91.62
CA LYS A 759 -12.22 -41.26 -92.63
C LYS A 759 -10.74 -41.61 -92.80
N GLU A 760 -10.04 -41.92 -91.72
CA GLU A 760 -8.67 -42.45 -91.77
C GLU A 760 -8.64 -43.84 -92.43
N ASP A 761 -9.55 -44.76 -92.08
CA ASP A 761 -9.72 -46.06 -92.76
C ASP A 761 -9.91 -45.87 -94.29
N GLN A 762 -10.74 -44.90 -94.70
CA GLN A 762 -10.96 -44.58 -96.12
C GLN A 762 -9.74 -43.91 -96.79
N ALA A 763 -9.02 -43.05 -96.09
CA ALA A 763 -7.80 -42.41 -96.61
C ALA A 763 -6.66 -43.44 -96.81
N LYS A 764 -6.50 -44.38 -95.87
CA LYS A 764 -5.61 -45.54 -95.99
C LYS A 764 -6.02 -46.38 -97.22
N TYR A 765 -7.30 -46.71 -97.36
CA TYR A 765 -7.82 -47.43 -98.53
C TYR A 765 -7.63 -46.70 -99.88
N THR A 766 -7.77 -45.37 -99.94
CA THR A 766 -7.50 -44.64 -101.19
C THR A 766 -6.01 -44.61 -101.56
N ASN A 767 -5.12 -44.57 -100.56
CA ASN A 767 -3.67 -44.58 -100.80
C ASN A 767 -3.15 -45.99 -101.14
N ASP A 768 -3.74 -47.05 -100.58
CA ASP A 768 -3.37 -48.44 -100.87
C ASP A 768 -3.86 -48.91 -102.26
N ILE A 769 -4.97 -48.34 -102.77
CA ILE A 769 -5.51 -48.67 -104.11
C ILE A 769 -4.59 -48.23 -105.26
N GLU A 770 -3.74 -47.22 -105.07
CA GLU A 770 -2.74 -46.80 -106.08
C GLU A 770 -1.40 -47.57 -106.02
N ARG A 771 -1.19 -48.48 -105.04
CA ARG A 771 0.14 -49.08 -104.79
C ARG A 771 0.33 -50.58 -105.07
N HIS A 772 -0.71 -51.33 -105.46
CA HIS A 772 -0.56 -52.77 -105.77
C HIS A 772 -1.02 -53.20 -107.17
N THR A 773 -0.40 -52.62 -108.22
CA THR A 773 -0.37 -53.29 -109.54
C THR A 773 1.00 -53.25 -110.25
N LYS A 774 2.03 -53.83 -109.60
CA LYS A 774 3.04 -54.69 -110.24
C LYS A 774 3.93 -55.35 -109.19
N ALA A 775 4.09 -56.66 -109.29
CA ALA A 775 5.00 -57.46 -108.48
C ALA A 775 6.31 -57.73 -109.24
N ASP A 776 7.31 -58.20 -108.51
CA ASP A 776 8.55 -58.81 -109.03
C ASP A 776 8.69 -60.24 -108.46
N GLY A 777 9.41 -61.14 -109.15
CA GLY A 777 9.54 -62.54 -108.72
C GLY A 777 9.83 -63.61 -109.80
N GLN A 778 10.94 -63.45 -110.53
CA GLN A 778 11.82 -64.46 -111.18
C GLN A 778 11.32 -65.82 -111.75
N ASP A 779 11.89 -66.17 -112.92
CA ASP A 779 11.83 -67.40 -113.77
C ASP A 779 12.58 -68.65 -113.13
N PRO A 780 12.73 -69.88 -113.72
CA PRO A 780 12.48 -70.32 -115.13
C PRO A 780 12.00 -71.78 -115.48
N GLY A 781 11.46 -71.94 -116.71
CA GLY A 781 11.55 -73.17 -117.58
C GLY A 781 10.43 -74.24 -117.49
N ILE A 782 10.12 -75.09 -118.51
CA ILE A 782 10.60 -75.32 -119.90
C ILE A 782 9.48 -75.90 -120.82
N GLY A 783 9.36 -75.42 -122.08
CA GLY A 783 9.01 -76.23 -123.30
C GLY A 783 7.54 -76.32 -123.80
N GLY A 784 7.27 -76.05 -125.11
CA GLY A 784 5.87 -76.15 -125.63
C GLY A 784 5.45 -75.94 -127.12
N VAL A 785 6.32 -75.66 -128.11
CA VAL A 785 6.05 -75.75 -129.58
C VAL A 785 5.05 -74.76 -130.29
N ASN A 786 5.59 -73.79 -131.05
CA ASN A 786 5.21 -73.23 -132.40
C ASN A 786 3.76 -72.74 -132.75
N PRO A 787 3.56 -71.92 -133.83
CA PRO A 787 4.11 -70.58 -134.21
C PRO A 787 2.95 -69.63 -134.69
N PRO A 788 3.08 -68.54 -135.53
CA PRO A 788 4.23 -67.75 -136.04
C PRO A 788 4.10 -66.17 -136.03
N LEU A 789 5.23 -65.44 -136.22
CA LEU A 789 5.43 -64.04 -136.73
C LEU A 789 4.76 -62.83 -135.99
N ASN A 790 5.29 -61.58 -135.86
CA ASN A 790 6.58 -60.83 -136.09
C ASN A 790 6.37 -59.36 -135.50
N VAL A 791 7.16 -58.24 -135.45
CA VAL A 791 8.39 -57.61 -136.03
C VAL A 791 9.01 -56.57 -135.02
N LYS A 792 10.36 -56.39 -135.02
CA LYS A 792 11.30 -55.22 -134.74
C LYS A 792 10.85 -53.90 -134.05
N ASN A 793 11.67 -53.03 -133.39
CA ASN A 793 13.13 -52.80 -133.13
C ASN A 793 13.30 -51.72 -131.97
N GLU A 794 14.43 -51.13 -131.52
CA GLU A 794 15.88 -51.44 -131.27
C GLU A 794 16.66 -50.15 -130.78
N VAL A 795 17.86 -50.24 -130.15
CA VAL A 795 18.83 -49.14 -129.73
C VAL A 795 18.48 -48.28 -128.48
N GLY A 796 19.38 -47.83 -127.57
CA GLY A 796 20.85 -47.98 -127.35
C GLY A 796 21.37 -47.07 -126.20
N ALA A 797 22.63 -47.19 -125.73
CA ALA A 797 23.09 -46.57 -124.46
C ALA A 797 24.50 -45.91 -124.49
N THR A 798 24.66 -44.74 -123.81
CA THR A 798 25.94 -44.20 -123.27
C THR A 798 25.73 -42.92 -122.44
N LEU A 799 25.89 -42.96 -121.10
CA LEU A 799 26.01 -41.74 -120.25
C LEU A 799 26.57 -42.00 -118.83
N ILE A 800 27.42 -43.03 -118.68
CA ILE A 800 28.05 -43.39 -117.40
C ILE A 800 29.36 -42.62 -117.26
N GLY A 801 29.47 -41.76 -116.24
CA GLY A 801 30.72 -41.04 -115.94
C GLY A 801 30.54 -39.79 -115.09
N LEU A 802 29.61 -38.89 -115.46
CA LEU A 802 29.40 -37.61 -114.76
C LEU A 802 28.42 -37.67 -113.57
N LYS A 803 27.73 -38.80 -113.36
CA LYS A 803 26.61 -38.88 -112.42
C LYS A 803 27.05 -39.01 -110.95
N GLY A 804 28.16 -39.70 -110.67
CA GLY A 804 28.58 -40.05 -109.30
C GLY A 804 28.68 -38.86 -108.34
N SER A 805 29.51 -37.86 -108.67
CA SER A 805 29.67 -36.67 -107.81
C SER A 805 28.46 -35.74 -107.77
N VAL A 806 27.49 -35.90 -108.70
CA VAL A 806 26.20 -35.19 -108.64
C VAL A 806 25.23 -35.93 -107.72
N ASP A 807 25.16 -37.26 -107.80
CA ASP A 807 24.34 -38.10 -106.92
C ASP A 807 24.82 -38.01 -105.45
N GLU A 808 26.13 -37.92 -105.19
CA GLU A 808 26.71 -37.76 -103.83
C GLU A 808 26.43 -36.38 -103.21
N LEU A 809 26.55 -35.31 -104.00
CA LEU A 809 26.18 -33.96 -103.56
C LEU A 809 24.66 -33.83 -103.37
N LYS A 810 23.87 -34.47 -104.25
CA LYS A 810 22.40 -34.55 -104.14
C LYS A 810 21.96 -35.31 -102.89
N ALA A 811 22.59 -36.44 -102.56
CA ALA A 811 22.31 -37.17 -101.32
C ALA A 811 22.56 -36.30 -100.07
N SER A 812 23.65 -35.53 -100.06
CA SER A 812 23.99 -34.62 -98.95
C SER A 812 22.97 -33.47 -98.81
N VAL A 813 22.48 -32.94 -99.93
CA VAL A 813 21.45 -31.86 -99.94
C VAL A 813 20.05 -32.41 -99.63
N GLU A 814 19.69 -33.61 -100.07
CA GLU A 814 18.43 -34.28 -99.70
C GLU A 814 18.42 -34.67 -98.22
N GLN A 815 19.57 -35.05 -97.64
CA GLN A 815 19.70 -35.28 -96.20
C GLN A 815 19.53 -34.00 -95.37
N LEU A 816 20.03 -32.86 -95.85
CA LEU A 816 19.82 -31.55 -95.21
C LEU A 816 18.40 -31.00 -95.41
N SER A 817 17.80 -31.17 -96.60
CA SER A 817 16.37 -30.83 -96.83
C SER A 817 15.49 -31.65 -95.90
N GLY A 818 15.66 -32.98 -95.88
CA GLY A 818 14.91 -33.87 -95.01
C GLY A 818 15.11 -33.56 -93.52
N SER A 819 16.27 -33.02 -93.12
CA SER A 819 16.51 -32.58 -91.74
C SER A 819 15.83 -31.25 -91.40
N ILE A 820 15.70 -30.33 -92.37
CA ILE A 820 14.99 -29.05 -92.18
C ILE A 820 13.48 -29.29 -92.25
N ASP A 821 13.00 -30.10 -93.18
CA ASP A 821 11.59 -30.51 -93.27
C ASP A 821 11.18 -31.30 -92.01
N ALA A 822 12.04 -32.18 -91.46
CA ALA A 822 11.80 -32.86 -90.17
C ALA A 822 11.89 -31.95 -88.93
N MET A 823 12.45 -30.73 -89.04
CA MET A 823 12.38 -29.72 -87.98
C MET A 823 11.21 -28.75 -88.18
N ALA A 824 10.78 -28.49 -89.42
CA ALA A 824 9.59 -27.69 -89.73
C ALA A 824 8.28 -28.47 -89.52
N SER A 825 8.32 -29.80 -89.67
CA SER A 825 7.24 -30.73 -89.29
C SER A 825 7.38 -31.30 -87.87
N GLY A 826 8.48 -31.01 -87.17
CA GLY A 826 8.79 -31.49 -85.80
C GLY A 826 7.94 -30.83 -84.69
N GLY A 827 6.65 -30.62 -84.96
CA GLY A 827 5.68 -29.94 -84.13
C GLY A 827 4.21 -30.24 -84.49
N ASP A 828 3.95 -30.77 -85.69
CA ASP A 828 2.70 -31.45 -86.06
C ASP A 828 3.01 -32.93 -86.36
N ASP A 829 3.44 -33.66 -85.33
CA ASP A 829 3.18 -35.10 -85.29
C ASP A 829 1.66 -35.27 -85.25
N ASP A 830 1.06 -35.62 -86.40
CA ASP A 830 -0.29 -36.19 -86.47
C ASP A 830 -0.26 -37.55 -85.74
N GLU A 831 -0.32 -37.53 -84.40
CA GLU A 831 -0.42 -38.74 -83.57
C GLU A 831 -1.54 -39.63 -84.14
N GLU A 832 -1.28 -40.94 -84.34
CA GLU A 832 -2.35 -41.91 -84.57
C GLU A 832 -3.26 -41.91 -83.32
N VAL A 833 -4.31 -41.08 -83.32
CA VAL A 833 -5.13 -40.78 -82.12
C VAL A 833 -5.89 -42.03 -81.70
N GLY A 834 -5.23 -42.83 -80.87
CA GLY A 834 -5.66 -44.18 -80.53
C GLY A 834 -7.09 -44.22 -80.01
N GLU A 835 -7.79 -45.32 -80.25
CA GLU A 835 -9.19 -45.47 -79.82
C GLU A 835 -9.34 -45.25 -78.30
N TYR A 836 -8.31 -45.55 -77.51
CA TYR A 836 -8.22 -45.28 -76.08
C TYR A 836 -8.02 -43.81 -75.73
N ALA A 837 -7.27 -43.03 -76.51
CA ALA A 837 -7.15 -41.58 -76.33
C ALA A 837 -8.47 -40.88 -76.66
N LEU A 838 -9.13 -41.27 -77.75
CA LEU A 838 -10.50 -40.83 -78.07
C LEU A 838 -11.51 -41.23 -76.97
N LEU A 839 -11.39 -42.45 -76.43
CA LEU A 839 -12.24 -42.93 -75.34
C LEU A 839 -12.02 -42.13 -74.05
N ALA A 840 -10.77 -41.89 -73.66
CA ALA A 840 -10.40 -41.07 -72.52
C ALA A 840 -10.92 -39.63 -72.65
N LYS A 841 -10.82 -39.02 -73.85
CA LYS A 841 -11.37 -37.68 -74.16
C LYS A 841 -12.90 -37.60 -74.03
N VAL A 842 -13.61 -38.69 -74.32
CA VAL A 842 -15.07 -38.82 -74.07
C VAL A 842 -15.38 -39.06 -72.59
N LEU A 843 -14.61 -39.92 -71.91
CA LEU A 843 -14.77 -40.19 -70.48
C LEU A 843 -14.47 -38.94 -69.61
N ASP A 844 -13.52 -38.12 -70.02
CA ASP A 844 -13.17 -36.87 -69.34
C ASP A 844 -14.30 -35.83 -69.44
N ARG A 845 -14.87 -35.66 -70.64
CA ARG A 845 -16.03 -34.78 -70.84
C ARG A 845 -17.31 -35.34 -70.18
N LEU A 846 -17.44 -36.65 -70.08
CA LEU A 846 -18.48 -37.28 -69.25
C LEU A 846 -18.27 -36.96 -67.76
N SER A 847 -17.03 -37.08 -67.27
CA SER A 847 -16.69 -36.79 -65.87
C SER A 847 -16.91 -35.31 -65.51
N LEU A 848 -16.55 -34.38 -66.41
CA LEU A 848 -16.86 -32.95 -66.29
C LEU A 848 -18.37 -32.70 -66.09
N VAL A 849 -19.20 -33.28 -66.96
CA VAL A 849 -20.67 -33.10 -66.89
C VAL A 849 -21.24 -33.73 -65.63
N LEU A 850 -20.77 -34.93 -65.24
CA LEU A 850 -21.17 -35.57 -63.99
C LEU A 850 -20.73 -34.79 -62.75
N TYR A 851 -19.57 -34.14 -62.76
CA TYR A 851 -19.09 -33.30 -61.66
C TYR A 851 -19.96 -32.05 -61.47
N ILE A 852 -20.30 -31.35 -62.57
CA ILE A 852 -21.19 -30.17 -62.52
C ILE A 852 -22.59 -30.57 -62.00
N ILE A 853 -23.14 -31.69 -62.46
CA ILE A 853 -24.42 -32.22 -61.96
C ILE A 853 -24.30 -32.61 -60.48
N ALA A 854 -23.21 -33.26 -60.06
CA ALA A 854 -22.98 -33.63 -58.66
C ALA A 854 -22.91 -32.42 -57.73
N ILE A 855 -22.23 -31.33 -58.11
CA ILE A 855 -22.23 -30.06 -57.34
C ILE A 855 -23.64 -29.47 -57.28
N ALA A 856 -24.33 -29.38 -58.42
CA ALA A 856 -25.66 -28.78 -58.50
C ALA A 856 -26.72 -29.54 -57.69
N VAL A 857 -26.54 -30.86 -57.50
CA VAL A 857 -27.38 -31.70 -56.63
C VAL A 857 -26.90 -31.67 -55.18
N ALA A 858 -25.59 -31.55 -54.91
CA ALA A 858 -25.05 -31.52 -53.55
C ALA A 858 -25.62 -30.38 -52.71
N ILE A 859 -25.69 -29.16 -53.26
CA ILE A 859 -26.17 -27.96 -52.57
C ILE A 859 -27.60 -28.10 -51.99
N PRO A 860 -28.64 -28.47 -52.77
CA PRO A 860 -29.97 -28.70 -52.22
C PRO A 860 -30.04 -29.96 -51.33
N CYS A 861 -29.24 -31.00 -51.61
CA CYS A 861 -29.22 -32.20 -50.77
C CYS A 861 -28.64 -31.93 -49.37
N THR A 862 -27.56 -31.14 -49.23
CA THR A 862 -27.01 -30.80 -47.91
C THR A 862 -27.92 -29.88 -47.12
N LEU A 863 -28.70 -29.00 -47.76
CA LEU A 863 -29.74 -28.21 -47.09
C LEU A 863 -30.85 -29.10 -46.50
N LEU A 864 -31.28 -30.12 -47.25
CA LEU A 864 -32.37 -31.03 -46.85
C LEU A 864 -31.94 -32.10 -45.84
N ILE A 865 -30.71 -32.60 -45.93
CA ILE A 865 -30.14 -33.61 -45.02
C ILE A 865 -29.62 -32.96 -43.73
N GLY A 866 -29.10 -31.72 -43.80
CA GLY A 866 -28.43 -31.06 -42.69
C GLY A 866 -29.36 -30.60 -41.56
N ARG A 867 -30.65 -30.34 -41.82
CA ARG A 867 -31.59 -29.96 -40.75
C ARG A 867 -31.97 -31.18 -39.90
N PRO A 868 -31.62 -31.23 -38.60
CA PRO A 868 -32.21 -32.22 -37.71
C PRO A 868 -33.73 -32.01 -37.65
N LYS A 869 -34.49 -33.11 -37.64
CA LYS A 869 -35.93 -33.06 -37.33
C LYS A 869 -36.11 -32.84 -35.84
N ILE A 870 -35.98 -31.58 -35.40
CA ILE A 870 -36.35 -31.17 -34.05
C ILE A 870 -37.85 -31.37 -33.90
N THR A 871 -38.22 -32.45 -33.21
CA THR A 871 -39.57 -32.59 -32.63
C THR A 871 -39.55 -31.81 -31.32
N PRO A 872 -40.49 -30.88 -31.10
CA PRO A 872 -40.52 -30.14 -29.84
C PRO A 872 -40.88 -31.08 -28.69
N SER A 873 -40.15 -30.95 -27.59
CA SER A 873 -40.38 -31.60 -26.30
C SER A 873 -40.93 -30.59 -25.30
#